data_AF-A0A0A0HYA3-F1
#
_entry.id   AF-A0A0A0HYA3-F1
#
_cell.length_a   1.000
_cell.length_b   1.000
_cell.length_c   1.000
_cell.angle_alpha   90.00
_cell.angle_beta   90.00
_cell.angle_gamma   90.00
#
_symmetry.space_group_name_H-M   'P 1'
#
loop_
_entity.id
_entity.type
_entity.pdbx_description
1 polymer ?
#
loop_
_entity_poly.entity_id
_entity_poly.type
_entity_poly.pdbx_seq_one_letter_code
_entity_poly.pdbx_strand_id
1 'polypeptide(L)'
;MRLASLKETSIFNDYYEKIVDKNLKQYKSIVQYGMKKNQTLYSHVLNMIGVLEEIKDIVKLNNLELKVLITAITIHDINKIDEHEGKGYLRIISEENKSGQYENIVNECKKVGIVEFFPEYMEYINDIRAIIGQHSAHTESFTEGLFCKGKDYKLGDKNIERLVSIIRALDIIDLSKNIDEKEKKRQFLVNLNNATKYFNKTYKMITHKISEDRGILTNLCHNAIVKFLKEKGFIAIAYYKEGVVYLVENVEINFSEDDRKNLISYCVKAVKETIYSDFRTFIKNTPAGIKVDEKCLDIASVEDIVYEIKNRCNTCKIPDINKQNDKIKKFIEERKSIYSSQKLQNIINIISKLKDDIENTKDKKALKTLEKELKANKMRLREQRAGKEIQEREEDESYFIQHNEEGIRFSEFIRTLYIFINMHIYNKKTDVSWSEMYKFFDIKEETIDYLNIFDGLYQRPYILGQMIYEEYKDREEDLINRIIEYLEKELQSHKDKSEDAMWIDLGDYFNKNIILSFDKNIISRLKRENLLKSYAEKVGTKCCLCSSEYDTSNWMAVDRPYQLKIQNFSNKINAGYGEPKRNICSICKIEYLLHKVNYSSKVEVSRRYLSIFPRSFNTNSYIRAFRESMKEFKYKDVSALYFNDYTTFVEQADKHVQEIEPVFSKAKVNGVPIPNYSETLTNYFILPIHLVKNESETVKWISSLIYALTFNIYFDSQIVVSQFPVAILDKEDIEEIYIGDVPVPFKNIFEKRWSKEEVEKTIKLFTNLFVMAKTLGETNEFVHGLLKALAKGRLNFIYSLYKKLKDKYENPSFKIQEISTWIEDILSYVEEDEKIVSKIKELALLGFQNNIRGSITGGFIKDNAINKPLNIIIDILCRCDEHIYTSEDIKALSKREVQRYFERVDSYYGNKKIQAIEEYVDFFIDKIFIEMLEGKTFNLDNEKKNIVSTYSYYYRLEMAKTNKNRSEK
;
A
#
# COMPACT_ATOMS: atom_id res chain seq x y z
N MET A 1 5.60 -10.91 7.93
CA MET A 1 6.14 -11.18 6.57
C MET A 1 7.53 -11.73 6.77
N ARG A 2 7.78 -12.98 6.42
CA ARG A 2 9.03 -13.68 6.79
C ARG A 2 9.80 -14.06 5.53
N LEU A 3 11.13 -13.96 5.58
CA LEU A 3 11.98 -14.41 4.48
C LEU A 3 11.86 -15.93 4.27
N ALA A 4 11.57 -16.70 5.33
CA ALA A 4 11.27 -18.14 5.24
C ALA A 4 9.90 -18.48 4.62
N SER A 5 9.18 -17.52 4.02
CA SER A 5 7.95 -17.81 3.27
C SER A 5 8.20 -18.53 1.94
N LEU A 6 9.47 -18.63 1.51
CA LEU A 6 9.90 -19.32 0.30
C LEU A 6 9.69 -20.83 0.43
N LYS A 7 8.76 -21.39 -0.35
CA LYS A 7 8.38 -22.83 -0.31
C LYS A 7 9.38 -23.80 -0.94
N GLU A 8 10.51 -23.31 -1.46
CA GLU A 8 11.51 -24.15 -2.12
C GLU A 8 12.41 -24.84 -1.07
N THR A 9 12.81 -26.08 -1.30
CA THR A 9 13.87 -26.71 -0.50
C THR A 9 15.23 -26.26 -1.04
N SER A 10 15.86 -25.29 -0.38
CA SER A 10 17.19 -24.78 -0.74
C SER A 10 18.02 -24.50 0.52
N ILE A 11 19.36 -24.49 0.40
CA ILE A 11 20.26 -24.12 1.51
C ILE A 11 19.97 -22.69 2.00
N PHE A 12 19.58 -21.79 1.09
CA PHE A 12 19.19 -20.42 1.45
C PHE A 12 17.92 -20.40 2.29
N ASN A 13 16.91 -21.21 1.94
CA ASN A 13 15.68 -21.30 2.73
C ASN A 13 15.92 -21.92 4.11
N ASP A 14 16.79 -22.93 4.20
CA ASP A 14 17.24 -23.47 5.48
C ASP A 14 17.95 -22.41 6.35
N TYR A 15 18.79 -21.58 5.73
CA TYR A 15 19.43 -20.43 6.40
C TYR A 15 18.39 -19.38 6.87
N TYR A 16 17.44 -19.03 6.01
CA TYR A 16 16.40 -18.04 6.34
C TYR A 16 15.54 -18.53 7.51
N GLU A 17 15.16 -19.81 7.54
CA GLU A 17 14.32 -20.39 8.59
C GLU A 17 15.08 -20.56 9.92
N LYS A 18 16.30 -21.09 9.87
CA LYS A 18 17.05 -21.44 11.09
C LYS A 18 17.82 -20.27 11.70
N ILE A 19 18.27 -19.33 10.88
CA ILE A 19 19.14 -18.22 11.32
C ILE A 19 18.39 -16.89 11.28
N VAL A 20 17.91 -16.49 10.10
CA VAL A 20 17.37 -15.14 9.87
C VAL A 20 16.10 -14.88 10.67
N ASP A 21 15.14 -15.80 10.65
CA ASP A 21 13.87 -15.65 11.36
C ASP A 21 13.98 -15.89 12.88
N LYS A 22 15.14 -16.35 13.35
CA LYS A 22 15.45 -16.59 14.77
C LYS A 22 16.44 -15.56 15.31
N ASN A 23 17.69 -15.98 15.56
CA ASN A 23 18.64 -15.24 16.38
C ASN A 23 19.33 -14.08 15.63
N LEU A 24 19.33 -14.08 14.28
CA LEU A 24 19.94 -12.98 13.53
C LEU A 24 19.22 -11.63 13.75
N LYS A 25 17.95 -11.65 14.17
CA LYS A 25 17.17 -10.43 14.45
C LYS A 25 17.85 -9.49 15.44
N GLN A 26 18.67 -10.02 16.35
CA GLN A 26 19.45 -9.20 17.28
C GLN A 26 20.38 -8.21 16.55
N TYR A 27 20.80 -8.50 15.30
CA TYR A 27 21.63 -7.58 14.51
C TYR A 27 20.87 -6.35 14.00
N LYS A 28 19.54 -6.28 14.18
CA LYS A 28 18.77 -5.07 13.87
C LYS A 28 19.10 -3.91 14.81
N SER A 29 19.53 -4.19 16.05
CA SER A 29 19.95 -3.15 17.00
C SER A 29 21.32 -2.54 16.66
N ILE A 30 22.14 -3.24 15.89
CA ILE A 30 23.50 -2.81 15.52
C ILE A 30 23.42 -1.93 14.27
N VAL A 31 23.40 -0.61 14.48
CA VAL A 31 23.37 0.39 13.41
C VAL A 31 24.79 0.76 12.99
N GLN A 32 25.06 0.66 11.68
CA GLN A 32 26.38 0.91 11.14
C GLN A 32 26.65 2.41 10.91
N TYR A 33 27.94 2.78 10.94
CA TYR A 33 28.45 4.13 10.71
C TYR A 33 29.27 4.23 9.40
N GLY A 34 29.68 5.44 9.01
CA GLY A 34 30.53 5.68 7.83
C GLY A 34 29.77 5.47 6.50
N MET A 35 30.36 4.71 5.56
CA MET A 35 29.74 4.49 4.24
C MET A 35 28.39 3.76 4.31
N LYS A 36 28.20 2.90 5.32
CA LYS A 36 26.96 2.16 5.59
C LYS A 36 26.05 2.88 6.63
N LYS A 37 26.22 4.20 6.82
CA LYS A 37 25.45 4.98 7.80
C LYS A 37 23.95 4.68 7.72
N ASN A 38 23.34 4.46 8.89
CA ASN A 38 21.93 4.15 9.14
C ASN A 38 21.48 2.74 8.74
N GLN A 39 22.26 1.95 7.99
CA GLN A 39 21.93 0.55 7.70
C GLN A 39 22.20 -0.34 8.93
N THR A 40 21.32 -1.31 9.18
CA THR A 40 21.56 -2.30 10.23
C THR A 40 22.50 -3.40 9.74
N LEU A 41 23.27 -3.99 10.65
CA LEU A 41 24.10 -5.16 10.34
C LEU A 41 23.24 -6.32 9.78
N TYR A 42 21.99 -6.45 10.25
CA TYR A 42 21.01 -7.38 9.72
C TYR A 42 20.79 -7.22 8.21
N SER A 43 20.43 -6.01 7.75
CA SER A 43 20.18 -5.75 6.32
C SER A 43 21.43 -5.90 5.47
N HIS A 44 22.59 -5.52 6.01
CA HIS A 44 23.88 -5.71 5.35
C HIS A 44 24.14 -7.19 5.03
N VAL A 45 24.01 -8.08 6.03
CA VAL A 45 24.17 -9.53 5.86
C VAL A 45 23.14 -10.07 4.84
N LEU A 46 21.87 -9.65 4.93
CA LEU A 46 20.83 -10.12 4.02
C LEU A 46 21.06 -9.71 2.57
N ASN A 47 21.56 -8.50 2.31
CA ASN A 47 21.89 -8.07 0.96
C ASN A 47 23.00 -8.94 0.37
N MET A 48 24.06 -9.23 1.14
CA MET A 48 25.14 -10.13 0.72
C MET A 48 24.63 -11.53 0.40
N ILE A 49 23.78 -12.11 1.26
CA ILE A 49 23.20 -13.45 1.06
C ILE A 49 22.29 -13.48 -0.16
N GLY A 50 21.46 -12.44 -0.37
CA GLY A 50 20.57 -12.38 -1.52
C GLY A 50 21.31 -12.20 -2.85
N VAL A 51 22.42 -11.45 -2.88
CA VAL A 51 23.29 -11.40 -4.07
C VAL A 51 24.02 -12.73 -4.29
N LEU A 52 24.51 -13.36 -3.21
CA LEU A 52 25.14 -14.68 -3.27
C LEU A 52 24.22 -15.73 -3.91
N GLU A 53 22.93 -15.70 -3.56
CA GLU A 53 21.94 -16.62 -4.14
C GLU A 53 21.85 -16.51 -5.67
N GLU A 54 21.91 -15.30 -6.21
CA GLU A 54 21.83 -15.06 -7.65
C GLU A 54 23.14 -15.41 -8.39
N ILE A 55 24.29 -15.33 -7.71
CA ILE A 55 25.60 -15.59 -8.35
C ILE A 55 26.15 -17.00 -8.09
N LYS A 56 25.57 -17.79 -7.17
CA LYS A 56 26.11 -19.09 -6.74
C LYS A 56 26.47 -20.04 -7.89
N ASP A 57 25.66 -20.01 -8.96
CA ASP A 57 25.82 -20.91 -10.12
C ASP A 57 27.01 -20.47 -10.99
N ILE A 58 27.24 -19.15 -11.11
CA ILE A 58 28.37 -18.62 -11.90
C ILE A 58 29.71 -18.75 -11.18
N VAL A 59 29.70 -18.72 -9.84
CA VAL A 59 30.90 -18.96 -9.02
C VAL A 59 31.12 -20.44 -8.68
N LYS A 60 30.19 -21.32 -9.09
CA LYS A 60 30.22 -22.79 -8.93
C LYS A 60 30.53 -23.23 -7.50
N LEU A 61 29.71 -22.80 -6.55
CA LEU A 61 29.82 -23.22 -5.15
C LEU A 61 29.12 -24.57 -4.94
N ASN A 62 29.82 -25.52 -4.32
CA ASN A 62 29.16 -26.74 -3.82
C ASN A 62 28.43 -26.45 -2.49
N ASN A 63 27.61 -27.39 -2.03
CA ASN A 63 26.80 -27.21 -0.82
C ASN A 63 27.62 -26.92 0.45
N LEU A 64 28.80 -27.55 0.58
CA LEU A 64 29.67 -27.36 1.74
C LEU A 64 30.34 -25.98 1.71
N GLU A 65 30.93 -25.60 0.58
CA GLU A 65 31.52 -24.28 0.36
C GLU A 65 30.50 -23.16 0.59
N LEU A 66 29.26 -23.38 0.13
CA LEU A 66 28.18 -22.45 0.33
C LEU A 66 27.83 -22.28 1.82
N LYS A 67 27.74 -23.37 2.60
CA LYS A 67 27.51 -23.30 4.04
C LYS A 67 28.63 -22.56 4.77
N VAL A 68 29.89 -22.87 4.46
CA VAL A 68 31.06 -22.19 5.04
C VAL A 68 31.03 -20.69 4.73
N LEU A 69 30.74 -20.32 3.47
CA LEU A 69 30.67 -18.93 3.05
C LEU A 69 29.50 -18.19 3.69
N ILE A 70 28.32 -18.79 3.77
CA ILE A 70 27.15 -18.20 4.44
C ILE A 70 27.45 -17.96 5.93
N THR A 71 28.09 -18.91 6.60
CA THR A 71 28.55 -18.73 7.99
C THR A 71 29.53 -17.56 8.10
N ALA A 72 30.55 -17.51 7.23
CA ALA A 72 31.52 -16.42 7.22
C ALA A 72 30.86 -15.06 6.97
N ILE A 73 29.96 -14.95 5.98
CA ILE A 73 29.19 -13.72 5.70
C ILE A 73 28.36 -13.30 6.92
N THR A 74 27.75 -14.25 7.63
CA THR A 74 26.90 -13.93 8.77
C THR A 74 27.67 -13.21 9.88
N ILE A 75 28.93 -13.58 10.11
CA ILE A 75 29.72 -13.08 11.25
C ILE A 75 30.91 -12.20 10.85
N HIS A 76 31.07 -11.85 9.57
CA HIS A 76 32.30 -11.19 9.10
C HIS A 76 32.55 -9.82 9.74
N ASP A 77 31.49 -9.08 10.09
CA ASP A 77 31.55 -7.76 10.71
C ASP A 77 31.44 -7.85 12.25
N ILE A 78 32.01 -8.90 12.86
CA ILE A 78 31.96 -9.18 14.31
C ILE A 78 32.49 -8.01 15.17
N ASN A 79 33.36 -7.15 14.63
CA ASN A 79 33.82 -5.94 15.34
C ASN A 79 32.75 -4.85 15.51
N LYS A 80 31.58 -5.00 14.89
CA LYS A 80 30.46 -4.07 15.04
C LYS A 80 29.59 -4.38 16.25
N ILE A 81 29.83 -5.50 16.93
CA ILE A 81 29.06 -5.91 18.10
C ILE A 81 29.63 -5.22 19.35
N ASP A 82 28.76 -4.72 20.23
CA ASP A 82 29.09 -3.89 21.38
C ASP A 82 30.15 -4.52 22.32
N GLU A 83 30.17 -5.85 22.49
CA GLU A 83 31.17 -6.54 23.32
C GLU A 83 32.62 -6.40 22.80
N HIS A 84 32.78 -5.87 21.57
CA HIS A 84 34.04 -5.71 20.87
C HIS A 84 34.39 -4.25 20.56
N GLU A 85 33.62 -3.28 21.06
CA GLU A 85 33.88 -1.86 20.85
C GLU A 85 35.30 -1.48 21.33
N GLY A 86 36.02 -0.73 20.50
CA GLY A 86 37.40 -0.30 20.78
C GLY A 86 38.48 -1.38 20.63
N LYS A 87 38.14 -2.64 20.32
CA LYS A 87 39.12 -3.71 20.04
C LYS A 87 39.51 -3.74 18.56
N GLY A 88 40.76 -4.04 18.25
CA GLY A 88 41.23 -4.22 16.88
C GLY A 88 40.65 -5.47 16.23
N TYR A 89 40.19 -5.38 14.97
CA TYR A 89 39.52 -6.47 14.24
C TYR A 89 40.30 -7.80 14.28
N LEU A 90 41.59 -7.78 13.91
CA LEU A 90 42.43 -8.98 13.92
C LEU A 90 42.60 -9.61 15.30
N ARG A 91 42.60 -8.80 16.37
CA ARG A 91 42.67 -9.30 17.74
C ARG A 91 41.39 -10.04 18.11
N ILE A 92 40.23 -9.53 17.71
CA ILE A 92 38.93 -10.15 17.99
C ILE A 92 38.87 -11.54 17.35
N ILE A 93 39.18 -11.66 16.07
CA ILE A 93 39.06 -12.94 15.35
C ILE A 93 40.19 -13.93 15.63
N SER A 94 41.27 -13.51 16.30
CA SER A 94 42.42 -14.37 16.64
C SER A 94 42.50 -14.70 18.13
N GLU A 95 41.52 -14.28 18.94
CA GLU A 95 41.49 -14.59 20.36
C GLU A 95 41.13 -16.06 20.58
N GLU A 96 42.06 -16.83 21.13
CA GLU A 96 41.91 -18.26 21.38
C GLU A 96 41.68 -18.55 22.87
N ASN A 97 40.78 -19.48 23.16
CA ASN A 97 40.59 -20.00 24.51
C ASN A 97 41.71 -20.98 24.91
N LYS A 98 41.67 -21.49 26.15
CA LYS A 98 42.65 -22.47 26.66
C LYS A 98 42.72 -23.78 25.85
N SER A 99 41.70 -24.06 25.05
CA SER A 99 41.61 -25.24 24.19
C SER A 99 42.07 -24.94 22.75
N GLY A 100 42.59 -23.75 22.46
CA GLY A 100 43.08 -23.34 21.14
C GLY A 100 41.98 -23.03 20.12
N GLN A 101 40.74 -22.80 20.57
CA GLN A 101 39.62 -22.45 19.68
C GLN A 101 39.40 -20.94 19.66
N TYR A 102 39.07 -20.37 18.49
CA TYR A 102 38.75 -18.95 18.33
C TYR A 102 37.48 -18.56 19.11
N GLU A 103 37.67 -18.04 20.32
CA GLU A 103 36.62 -17.88 21.33
C GLU A 103 35.49 -16.97 20.83
N ASN A 104 35.84 -15.79 20.31
CA ASN A 104 34.86 -14.81 19.84
C ASN A 104 34.05 -15.34 18.63
N ILE A 105 34.71 -16.00 17.67
CA ILE A 105 34.04 -16.60 16.50
C ILE A 105 33.07 -17.70 16.95
N VAL A 106 33.52 -18.60 17.83
CA VAL A 106 32.68 -19.71 18.32
C VAL A 106 31.50 -19.18 19.12
N ASN A 107 31.71 -18.17 19.97
CA ASN A 107 30.64 -17.53 20.75
C ASN A 107 29.61 -16.89 19.83
N GLU A 108 30.04 -16.15 18.81
CA GLU A 108 29.12 -15.50 17.88
C GLU A 108 28.34 -16.52 17.03
N CYS A 109 29.02 -17.56 16.51
CA CYS A 109 28.35 -18.67 15.82
C CYS A 109 27.25 -19.34 16.67
N LYS A 110 27.50 -19.52 17.98
CA LYS A 110 26.49 -20.04 18.91
C LYS A 110 25.35 -19.04 19.12
N LYS A 111 25.67 -17.75 19.30
CA LYS A 111 24.70 -16.67 19.52
C LYS A 111 23.71 -16.58 18.35
N VAL A 112 24.20 -16.56 17.11
CA VAL A 112 23.34 -16.51 15.90
C VAL A 112 22.73 -17.87 15.51
N GLY A 113 23.10 -18.96 16.17
CA GLY A 113 22.50 -20.28 15.96
C GLY A 113 23.07 -21.10 14.79
N ILE A 114 24.29 -20.83 14.35
CA ILE A 114 24.94 -21.53 13.21
C ILE A 114 24.93 -23.05 13.38
N VAL A 115 24.98 -23.56 14.61
CA VAL A 115 24.94 -25.00 14.92
C VAL A 115 23.72 -25.70 14.32
N GLU A 116 22.56 -25.04 14.25
CA GLU A 116 21.33 -25.64 13.68
C GLU A 116 21.38 -25.73 12.15
N PHE A 117 22.08 -24.80 11.50
CA PHE A 117 22.19 -24.68 10.04
C PHE A 117 23.37 -25.49 9.48
N PHE A 118 24.52 -25.41 10.16
CA PHE A 118 25.77 -26.07 9.79
C PHE A 118 26.40 -26.71 11.03
N PRO A 119 25.93 -27.90 11.46
CA PRO A 119 26.42 -28.58 12.66
C PRO A 119 27.94 -28.82 12.66
N GLU A 120 28.52 -29.06 11.48
CA GLU A 120 29.94 -29.38 11.30
C GLU A 120 30.83 -28.13 11.18
N TYR A 121 30.31 -26.91 11.39
CA TYR A 121 31.08 -25.66 11.21
C TYR A 121 32.38 -25.60 12.01
N MET A 122 32.44 -26.26 13.16
CA MET A 122 33.64 -26.33 14.01
C MET A 122 34.82 -27.00 13.30
N GLU A 123 34.57 -27.95 12.38
CA GLU A 123 35.61 -28.59 11.58
C GLU A 123 36.21 -27.65 10.53
N TYR A 124 35.52 -26.55 10.23
CA TYR A 124 35.88 -25.54 9.23
C TYR A 124 36.16 -24.18 9.88
N ILE A 125 36.39 -24.14 11.19
CA ILE A 125 36.55 -22.87 11.93
C ILE A 125 37.77 -22.07 11.45
N ASN A 126 38.85 -22.76 11.05
CA ASN A 126 40.04 -22.15 10.47
C ASN A 126 39.74 -21.54 9.10
N ASP A 127 38.98 -22.25 8.26
CA ASP A 127 38.53 -21.77 6.96
C ASP A 127 37.64 -20.52 7.12
N ILE A 128 36.68 -20.55 8.05
CA ILE A 128 35.78 -19.42 8.36
C ILE A 128 36.60 -18.21 8.84
N ARG A 129 37.51 -18.40 9.80
CA ARG A 129 38.39 -17.35 10.33
C ARG A 129 39.23 -16.72 9.24
N ALA A 130 39.78 -17.52 8.32
CA ALA A 130 40.60 -17.02 7.22
C ALA A 130 39.78 -16.18 6.22
N ILE A 131 38.55 -16.61 5.91
CA ILE A 131 37.64 -15.87 5.03
C ILE A 131 37.28 -14.52 5.64
N ILE A 132 36.84 -14.49 6.91
CA ILE A 132 36.50 -13.23 7.58
C ILE A 132 37.74 -12.37 7.85
N GLY A 133 38.92 -12.95 8.08
CA GLY A 133 40.15 -12.18 8.32
C GLY A 133 40.56 -11.37 7.10
N GLN A 134 40.30 -11.90 5.91
CA GLN A 134 40.72 -11.30 4.64
C GLN A 134 39.59 -10.57 3.91
N HIS A 135 38.37 -10.46 4.48
CA HIS A 135 37.26 -9.79 3.79
C HIS A 135 37.54 -8.30 3.55
N SER A 136 38.21 -7.61 4.48
CA SER A 136 38.60 -6.21 4.31
C SER A 136 39.87 -6.16 3.45
N ALA A 137 39.83 -5.39 2.36
CA ALA A 137 40.96 -5.26 1.41
C ALA A 137 42.25 -4.66 2.02
N HIS A 138 42.22 -4.30 3.31
CA HIS A 138 43.35 -3.79 4.09
C HIS A 138 44.20 -4.89 4.75
N THR A 139 43.72 -6.14 4.73
CA THR A 139 44.44 -7.29 5.31
C THR A 139 44.96 -8.15 4.17
N GLU A 140 46.26 -8.07 3.88
CA GLU A 140 46.91 -8.89 2.85
C GLU A 140 47.00 -10.37 3.29
N SER A 141 47.09 -11.30 2.33
CA SER A 141 47.30 -12.72 2.60
C SER A 141 48.61 -13.00 3.36
N PHE A 142 49.55 -12.05 3.32
CA PHE A 142 50.82 -12.11 4.05
C PHE A 142 50.65 -11.98 5.56
N THR A 143 49.74 -11.11 6.03
CA THR A 143 49.45 -10.96 7.46
C THR A 143 48.77 -12.20 8.04
N GLU A 144 48.02 -12.94 7.22
CA GLU A 144 47.36 -14.19 7.64
C GLU A 144 48.36 -15.26 8.10
N GLY A 145 49.47 -15.39 7.37
CA GLY A 145 50.55 -16.35 7.70
C GLY A 145 51.28 -16.04 9.01
N LEU A 146 51.09 -14.85 9.60
CA LEU A 146 51.68 -14.47 10.88
C LEU A 146 50.80 -14.86 12.08
N PHE A 147 49.48 -15.02 11.87
CA PHE A 147 48.53 -15.36 12.93
C PHE A 147 48.12 -16.84 12.92
N CYS A 148 48.17 -17.53 11.78
CA CYS A 148 47.85 -18.95 11.69
C CYS A 148 49.12 -19.82 11.82
N LYS A 149 49.23 -20.59 12.91
CA LYS A 149 50.24 -21.64 13.06
C LYS A 149 49.90 -22.81 12.14
N GLY A 150 50.44 -22.80 10.92
CA GLY A 150 50.21 -23.83 9.91
C GLY A 150 48.90 -23.62 9.15
N LYS A 151 48.97 -23.61 7.81
CA LYS A 151 47.80 -23.48 6.93
C LYS A 151 47.09 -24.83 6.81
N ASP A 152 46.38 -25.25 7.85
CA ASP A 152 45.56 -26.48 7.80
C ASP A 152 44.12 -26.13 7.43
N TYR A 153 43.93 -25.59 6.22
CA TYR A 153 42.60 -25.27 5.68
C TYR A 153 41.97 -26.53 5.10
N LYS A 154 40.79 -26.91 5.61
CA LYS A 154 40.11 -28.13 5.21
C LYS A 154 39.58 -28.05 3.77
N LEU A 155 39.24 -26.84 3.31
CA LEU A 155 38.84 -26.60 1.91
C LEU A 155 40.03 -26.44 0.96
N GLY A 156 41.24 -26.24 1.50
CA GLY A 156 42.47 -25.97 0.74
C GLY A 156 42.61 -24.50 0.29
N ASP A 157 43.86 -24.05 0.13
CA ASP A 157 44.22 -22.66 -0.15
C ASP A 157 43.45 -22.04 -1.33
N LYS A 158 43.37 -22.75 -2.47
CA LYS A 158 42.71 -22.25 -3.69
C LYS A 158 41.23 -21.95 -3.47
N ASN A 159 40.54 -22.77 -2.68
CA ASN A 159 39.14 -22.54 -2.38
C ASN A 159 38.98 -21.36 -1.43
N ILE A 160 39.85 -21.22 -0.43
CA ILE A 160 39.84 -20.05 0.46
C ILE A 160 40.05 -18.75 -0.32
N GLU A 161 41.03 -18.69 -1.21
CA GLU A 161 41.27 -17.51 -2.06
C GLU A 161 40.06 -17.16 -2.93
N ARG A 162 39.38 -18.17 -3.48
CA ARG A 162 38.14 -18.00 -4.25
C ARG A 162 37.01 -17.46 -3.36
N LEU A 163 36.78 -18.06 -2.18
CA LEU A 163 35.75 -17.63 -1.24
C LEU A 163 35.99 -16.22 -0.69
N VAL A 164 37.25 -15.86 -0.42
CA VAL A 164 37.67 -14.49 -0.04
C VAL A 164 37.34 -13.49 -1.16
N SER A 165 37.57 -13.85 -2.42
CA SER A 165 37.21 -12.99 -3.55
C SER A 165 35.69 -12.80 -3.65
N ILE A 166 34.90 -13.83 -3.34
CA ILE A 166 33.43 -13.74 -3.34
C ILE A 166 32.93 -12.84 -2.22
N ILE A 167 33.34 -13.07 -0.96
CA ILE A 167 32.89 -12.23 0.18
C ILE A 167 33.27 -10.76 0.00
N ARG A 168 34.45 -10.47 -0.55
CA ARG A 168 34.89 -9.11 -0.92
C ARG A 168 33.96 -8.48 -1.94
N ALA A 169 33.57 -9.23 -2.98
CA ALA A 169 32.62 -8.72 -3.96
C ALA A 169 31.30 -8.37 -3.26
N LEU A 170 30.73 -9.30 -2.49
CA LEU A 170 29.44 -9.12 -1.82
C LEU A 170 29.43 -7.93 -0.84
N ASP A 171 30.48 -7.75 -0.05
CA ASP A 171 30.59 -6.61 0.88
C ASP A 171 30.68 -5.27 0.12
N ILE A 172 31.42 -5.22 -0.98
CA ILE A 172 31.59 -4.01 -1.80
C ILE A 172 30.30 -3.60 -2.50
N ILE A 173 29.52 -4.54 -3.04
CA ILE A 173 28.30 -4.17 -3.77
C ILE A 173 27.21 -3.62 -2.85
N ASP A 174 27.13 -4.09 -1.59
CA ASP A 174 26.19 -3.54 -0.61
C ASP A 174 26.42 -2.04 -0.33
N LEU A 175 27.66 -1.56 -0.52
CA LEU A 175 27.98 -0.13 -0.47
C LEU A 175 27.38 0.67 -1.63
N SER A 176 26.89 0.02 -2.69
CA SER A 176 26.35 0.70 -3.86
C SER A 176 24.92 1.18 -3.62
N LYS A 177 24.74 2.47 -3.38
CA LYS A 177 23.45 3.05 -2.94
C LYS A 177 22.52 3.46 -4.08
N ASN A 178 23.08 3.75 -5.24
CA ASN A 178 22.33 4.10 -6.45
C ASN A 178 22.87 3.36 -7.68
N ILE A 179 22.06 3.33 -8.73
CA ILE A 179 22.37 2.59 -9.95
C ILE A 179 23.53 3.21 -10.76
N ASP A 180 23.82 4.50 -10.58
CA ASP A 180 24.86 5.23 -11.31
C ASP A 180 26.27 5.12 -10.73
N GLU A 181 26.40 4.64 -9.50
CA GLU A 181 27.69 4.52 -8.83
C GLU A 181 28.61 3.52 -9.55
N LYS A 182 29.63 4.04 -10.27
CA LYS A 182 30.51 3.23 -11.12
C LYS A 182 31.63 2.54 -10.35
N GLU A 183 32.22 3.20 -9.36
CA GLU A 183 33.44 2.71 -8.72
C GLU A 183 33.21 1.45 -7.89
N LYS A 184 32.16 1.41 -7.06
CA LYS A 184 31.80 0.21 -6.29
C LYS A 184 31.42 -0.97 -7.19
N LYS A 185 30.68 -0.71 -8.26
CA LYS A 185 30.34 -1.72 -9.29
C LYS A 185 31.58 -2.28 -10.00
N ARG A 186 32.56 -1.43 -10.31
CA ARG A 186 33.86 -1.84 -10.86
C ARG A 186 34.63 -2.72 -9.87
N GLN A 187 34.71 -2.32 -8.61
CA GLN A 187 35.39 -3.07 -7.55
C GLN A 187 34.72 -4.43 -7.28
N PHE A 188 33.39 -4.49 -7.28
CA PHE A 188 32.64 -5.75 -7.24
C PHE A 188 33.05 -6.66 -8.40
N LEU A 189 33.02 -6.14 -9.64
CA LEU A 189 33.35 -6.92 -10.83
C LEU A 189 34.76 -7.46 -10.83
N VAL A 190 35.74 -6.70 -10.33
CA VAL A 190 37.13 -7.17 -10.20
C VAL A 190 37.20 -8.39 -9.28
N ASN A 191 36.58 -8.31 -8.11
CA ASN A 191 36.58 -9.42 -7.14
C ASN A 191 35.78 -10.63 -7.64
N LEU A 192 34.62 -10.41 -8.27
CA LEU A 192 33.84 -11.48 -8.89
C LEU A 192 34.65 -12.19 -10.00
N ASN A 193 35.28 -11.42 -10.88
CA ASN A 193 36.08 -11.99 -11.97
C ASN A 193 37.32 -12.73 -11.46
N ASN A 194 37.91 -12.32 -10.33
CA ASN A 194 38.95 -13.09 -9.67
C ASN A 194 38.42 -14.46 -9.19
N ALA A 195 37.19 -14.50 -8.66
CA ALA A 195 36.55 -15.75 -8.25
C ALA A 195 36.15 -16.65 -9.44
N THR A 196 35.74 -16.08 -10.57
CA THR A 196 35.31 -16.86 -11.76
C THR A 196 36.46 -17.21 -12.71
N LYS A 197 37.63 -16.58 -12.56
CA LYS A 197 38.83 -16.86 -13.36
C LYS A 197 39.24 -18.33 -13.30
N TYR A 198 39.00 -19.00 -12.16
CA TYR A 198 39.19 -20.44 -11.99
C TYR A 198 38.40 -21.32 -12.98
N PHE A 199 37.39 -20.75 -13.64
CA PHE A 199 36.52 -21.42 -14.60
C PHE A 199 36.61 -20.85 -16.01
N ASN A 200 37.63 -20.03 -16.30
CA ASN A 200 37.83 -19.36 -17.59
C ASN A 200 36.62 -18.52 -18.07
N LYS A 201 35.84 -17.99 -17.12
CA LYS A 201 34.72 -17.08 -17.41
C LYS A 201 34.97 -15.71 -16.79
N THR A 202 34.64 -14.68 -17.55
CA THR A 202 34.61 -13.29 -17.05
C THR A 202 33.25 -12.69 -17.35
N TYR A 203 32.83 -11.77 -16.49
CA TYR A 203 31.53 -11.13 -16.53
C TYR A 203 31.69 -9.61 -16.60
N LYS A 204 30.67 -8.96 -17.14
CA LYS A 204 30.51 -7.50 -17.13
C LYS A 204 29.16 -7.11 -16.55
N MET A 205 29.07 -5.90 -16.01
CA MET A 205 27.82 -5.35 -15.48
C MET A 205 27.10 -4.53 -16.53
N ILE A 206 25.78 -4.66 -16.49
CA ILE A 206 24.85 -3.98 -17.37
C ILE A 206 23.66 -3.49 -16.57
N THR A 207 23.03 -2.41 -17.01
CA THR A 207 21.84 -1.88 -16.35
C THR A 207 20.70 -1.63 -17.33
N HIS A 208 19.47 -1.76 -16.83
CA HIS A 208 18.36 -1.00 -17.39
C HIS A 208 17.91 0.06 -16.41
N LYS A 209 17.34 1.15 -16.93
CA LYS A 209 16.63 2.17 -16.15
C LYS A 209 15.34 2.58 -16.82
N ILE A 210 14.43 3.15 -16.04
CA ILE A 210 13.26 3.85 -16.56
C ILE A 210 13.41 5.33 -16.19
N SER A 211 13.42 6.22 -17.18
CA SER A 211 13.70 7.65 -16.96
C SER A 211 12.57 8.44 -16.29
N GLU A 212 11.38 7.85 -16.15
CA GLU A 212 10.24 8.47 -15.48
C GLU A 212 9.55 7.46 -14.56
N ASP A 213 9.46 7.79 -13.28
CA ASP A 213 8.75 6.99 -12.28
C ASP A 213 7.25 7.28 -12.34
N ARG A 214 6.48 6.23 -12.58
CA ARG A 214 5.02 6.23 -12.67
C ARG A 214 4.41 5.27 -11.66
N GLY A 215 5.11 4.87 -10.60
CA GLY A 215 4.54 4.01 -9.58
C GLY A 215 4.39 2.56 -10.03
N ILE A 216 3.16 2.02 -9.99
CA ILE A 216 2.89 0.60 -10.31
C ILE A 216 3.28 0.27 -11.75
N LEU A 217 3.02 1.18 -12.70
CA LEU A 217 3.39 1.03 -14.11
C LEU A 217 4.89 0.80 -14.28
N THR A 218 5.71 1.58 -13.57
CA THR A 218 7.18 1.46 -13.60
C THR A 218 7.62 0.12 -13.03
N ASN A 219 7.02 -0.31 -11.91
CA ASN A 219 7.31 -1.61 -11.30
C ASN A 219 6.97 -2.80 -12.21
N LEU A 220 5.82 -2.77 -12.92
CA LEU A 220 5.45 -3.80 -13.90
C LEU A 220 6.42 -3.83 -15.08
N CYS A 221 6.82 -2.66 -15.58
CA CYS A 221 7.78 -2.55 -16.65
C CYS A 221 9.15 -3.13 -16.24
N HIS A 222 9.63 -2.84 -15.02
CA HIS A 222 10.87 -3.44 -14.51
C HIS A 222 10.83 -4.97 -14.50
N ASN A 223 9.74 -5.60 -14.03
CA ASN A 223 9.61 -7.06 -14.10
C ASN A 223 9.64 -7.60 -15.52
N ALA A 224 8.91 -6.95 -16.42
CA ALA A 224 8.81 -7.37 -17.81
C ALA A 224 10.20 -7.36 -18.46
N ILE A 225 10.99 -6.30 -18.22
CA ILE A 225 12.39 -6.21 -18.67
C ILE A 225 13.26 -7.31 -18.04
N VAL A 226 13.17 -7.51 -16.72
CA VAL A 226 13.95 -8.55 -16.01
C VAL A 226 13.66 -9.93 -16.59
N LYS A 227 12.39 -10.27 -16.81
CA LYS A 227 11.97 -11.56 -17.35
C LYS A 227 12.50 -11.76 -18.78
N PHE A 228 12.34 -10.74 -19.63
CA PHE A 228 12.86 -10.75 -21.01
C PHE A 228 14.38 -10.92 -21.07
N LEU A 229 15.13 -10.20 -20.24
CA LEU A 229 16.59 -10.28 -20.21
C LEU A 229 17.08 -11.60 -19.59
N LYS A 230 16.37 -12.14 -18.59
CA LYS A 230 16.68 -13.46 -18.01
C LYS A 230 16.59 -14.58 -19.05
N GLU A 231 15.58 -14.55 -19.92
CA GLU A 231 15.44 -15.49 -21.05
C GLU A 231 16.63 -15.42 -22.04
N LYS A 232 17.35 -14.28 -22.06
CA LYS A 232 18.58 -14.07 -22.84
C LYS A 232 19.88 -14.31 -22.04
N GLY A 233 19.79 -14.85 -20.83
CA GLY A 233 20.96 -15.23 -20.01
C GLY A 233 21.54 -14.12 -19.12
N PHE A 234 20.81 -13.02 -18.91
CA PHE A 234 21.22 -11.97 -17.98
C PHE A 234 20.80 -12.33 -16.54
N ILE A 235 21.70 -12.12 -15.58
CA ILE A 235 21.48 -12.45 -14.17
C ILE A 235 21.25 -11.14 -13.39
N ALA A 236 20.03 -10.91 -12.92
CA ALA A 236 19.69 -9.71 -12.15
C ALA A 236 20.18 -9.84 -10.70
N ILE A 237 21.05 -8.92 -10.25
CA ILE A 237 21.69 -9.02 -8.93
C ILE A 237 21.27 -7.92 -7.94
N ALA A 238 20.81 -6.77 -8.42
CA ALA A 238 20.44 -5.64 -7.56
C ALA A 238 19.32 -4.79 -8.18
N TYR A 239 18.26 -4.55 -7.41
CA TYR A 239 17.05 -3.84 -7.82
C TYR A 239 16.98 -2.48 -7.11
N TYR A 240 17.25 -1.40 -7.85
CA TYR A 240 17.18 -0.01 -7.40
C TYR A 240 15.86 0.62 -7.84
N LYS A 241 15.42 1.70 -7.20
CA LYS A 241 14.20 2.44 -7.60
C LYS A 241 14.16 2.71 -9.10
N GLU A 242 15.27 3.15 -9.68
CA GLU A 242 15.37 3.61 -11.07
C GLU A 242 15.53 2.45 -12.08
N GLY A 243 15.96 1.27 -11.63
CA GLY A 243 16.36 0.20 -12.53
C GLY A 243 17.05 -1.01 -11.88
N VAL A 244 17.57 -1.91 -12.71
CA VAL A 244 18.18 -3.17 -12.25
C VAL A 244 19.59 -3.30 -12.82
N VAL A 245 20.49 -3.85 -12.00
CA VAL A 245 21.86 -4.23 -12.39
C VAL A 245 21.91 -5.73 -12.69
N TYR A 246 22.55 -6.07 -13.80
CA TYR A 246 22.71 -7.42 -14.31
C TYR A 246 24.17 -7.80 -14.45
N LEU A 247 24.44 -9.10 -14.32
CA LEU A 247 25.65 -9.74 -14.80
C LEU A 247 25.37 -10.49 -16.09
N VAL A 248 26.32 -10.39 -17.01
CA VAL A 248 26.34 -11.15 -18.26
C VAL A 248 27.77 -11.56 -18.55
N GLU A 249 27.94 -12.72 -19.17
CA GLU A 249 29.25 -13.17 -19.63
C GLU A 249 29.87 -12.10 -20.54
N ASN A 250 31.19 -11.93 -20.47
CA ASN A 250 31.92 -10.89 -21.20
C ASN A 250 32.08 -11.24 -22.69
N VAL A 251 30.95 -11.39 -23.36
CA VAL A 251 30.80 -11.60 -24.79
C VAL A 251 30.10 -10.39 -25.42
N GLU A 252 30.21 -10.24 -26.74
CA GLU A 252 29.47 -9.20 -27.45
C GLU A 252 27.95 -9.44 -27.30
N ILE A 253 27.21 -8.37 -27.02
CA ILE A 253 25.75 -8.46 -26.84
C ILE A 253 25.10 -8.04 -28.13
N ASN A 254 24.47 -9.02 -28.78
CA ASN A 254 23.63 -8.79 -29.94
C ASN A 254 22.23 -8.43 -29.48
N PHE A 255 21.91 -7.13 -29.49
CA PHE A 255 20.58 -6.60 -29.20
C PHE A 255 20.10 -5.77 -30.39
N SER A 256 19.19 -6.34 -31.18
CA SER A 256 18.68 -5.74 -32.41
C SER A 256 17.52 -4.77 -32.16
N GLU A 257 17.15 -3.98 -33.17
CA GLU A 257 15.92 -3.18 -33.12
C GLU A 257 14.65 -4.05 -33.01
N ASP A 258 14.68 -5.28 -33.52
CA ASP A 258 13.58 -6.22 -33.36
C ASP A 258 13.51 -6.77 -31.92
N ASP A 259 14.65 -7.03 -31.27
CA ASP A 259 14.68 -7.33 -29.83
C ASP A 259 14.11 -6.18 -29.01
N ARG A 260 14.39 -4.93 -29.41
CA ARG A 260 13.81 -3.75 -28.77
C ARG A 260 12.29 -3.73 -28.93
N LYS A 261 11.76 -3.89 -30.15
CA LYS A 261 10.31 -3.94 -30.39
C LYS A 261 9.65 -5.07 -29.61
N ASN A 262 10.28 -6.24 -29.57
CA ASN A 262 9.81 -7.39 -28.80
C ASN A 262 9.77 -7.07 -27.30
N LEU A 263 10.80 -6.43 -26.76
CA LEU A 263 10.82 -5.95 -25.37
C LEU A 263 9.67 -4.98 -25.08
N ILE A 264 9.45 -3.98 -25.96
CA ILE A 264 8.35 -3.02 -25.80
C ILE A 264 6.99 -3.72 -25.82
N SER A 265 6.77 -4.61 -26.79
CA SER A 265 5.56 -5.43 -26.89
C SER A 265 5.35 -6.27 -25.64
N TYR A 266 6.43 -6.86 -25.10
CA TYR A 266 6.40 -7.63 -23.87
C TYR A 266 5.98 -6.78 -22.66
N CYS A 267 6.51 -5.57 -22.51
CA CYS A 267 6.10 -4.64 -21.46
C CYS A 267 4.63 -4.20 -21.60
N VAL A 268 4.18 -3.87 -22.81
CA VAL A 268 2.77 -3.51 -23.07
C VAL A 268 1.85 -4.67 -22.73
N LYS A 269 2.21 -5.89 -23.15
CA LYS A 269 1.46 -7.11 -22.86
C LYS A 269 1.33 -7.35 -21.36
N ALA A 270 2.41 -7.22 -20.58
CA ALA A 270 2.37 -7.39 -19.12
C ALA A 270 1.42 -6.40 -18.43
N VAL A 271 1.38 -5.15 -18.89
CA VAL A 271 0.45 -4.12 -18.36
C VAL A 271 -0.99 -4.43 -18.76
N LYS A 272 -1.23 -4.79 -20.03
CA LYS A 272 -2.54 -5.21 -20.53
C LYS A 272 -3.10 -6.37 -19.72
N GLU A 273 -2.34 -7.46 -19.58
CA GLU A 273 -2.75 -8.64 -18.80
C GLU A 273 -3.08 -8.29 -17.34
N THR A 274 -2.34 -7.36 -16.73
CA THR A 274 -2.62 -6.92 -15.36
C THR A 274 -3.91 -6.10 -15.25
N ILE A 275 -4.16 -5.16 -16.18
CA ILE A 275 -5.40 -4.37 -16.19
C ILE A 275 -6.61 -5.23 -16.55
N TYR A 276 -6.44 -6.17 -17.47
CA TYR A 276 -7.54 -6.87 -18.14
C TYR A 276 -7.85 -8.25 -17.58
N SER A 277 -7.05 -8.78 -16.65
CA SER A 277 -7.30 -10.08 -16.02
C SER A 277 -8.58 -10.15 -15.19
N ASP A 278 -9.27 -9.03 -14.95
CA ASP A 278 -10.63 -9.01 -14.35
C ASP A 278 -11.68 -8.35 -15.28
N PHE A 279 -11.54 -8.49 -16.62
CA PHE A 279 -12.54 -8.01 -17.59
C PHE A 279 -13.95 -8.51 -17.28
N ARG A 280 -14.04 -9.67 -16.62
CA ARG A 280 -15.28 -10.29 -16.12
C ARG A 280 -16.12 -9.30 -15.30
N THR A 281 -15.51 -8.36 -14.55
CA THR A 281 -16.27 -7.35 -13.79
C THR A 281 -17.09 -6.39 -14.65
N PHE A 282 -16.74 -6.24 -15.94
CA PHE A 282 -17.49 -5.42 -16.91
C PHE A 282 -18.64 -6.18 -17.57
N ILE A 283 -18.70 -7.49 -17.37
CA ILE A 283 -19.85 -8.32 -17.73
C ILE A 283 -20.74 -8.41 -16.49
N LYS A 284 -22.01 -8.03 -16.60
CA LYS A 284 -22.94 -7.94 -15.45
C LYS A 284 -24.21 -8.72 -15.70
N ASN A 285 -24.61 -9.51 -14.70
CA ASN A 285 -25.90 -10.19 -14.70
C ASN A 285 -26.96 -9.17 -14.25
N THR A 286 -27.89 -8.82 -15.14
CA THR A 286 -29.01 -7.90 -14.83
C THR A 286 -30.35 -8.64 -14.95
N PRO A 287 -31.45 -8.13 -14.38
CA PRO A 287 -32.78 -8.72 -14.59
C PRO A 287 -33.20 -8.80 -16.07
N ALA A 288 -32.64 -7.91 -16.90
CA ALA A 288 -32.84 -7.87 -18.34
C ALA A 288 -31.85 -8.77 -19.11
N GLY A 289 -31.03 -9.58 -18.43
CA GLY A 289 -30.01 -10.46 -18.99
C GLY A 289 -28.58 -10.07 -18.70
N ILE A 290 -27.65 -10.84 -19.23
CA ILE A 290 -26.22 -10.56 -19.14
C ILE A 290 -25.91 -9.40 -20.09
N LYS A 291 -25.28 -8.35 -19.55
CA LYS A 291 -24.87 -7.17 -20.32
C LYS A 291 -23.36 -7.05 -20.31
N VAL A 292 -22.82 -6.76 -21.48
CA VAL A 292 -21.40 -6.43 -21.68
C VAL A 292 -21.28 -4.91 -21.73
N ASP A 293 -20.42 -4.33 -20.89
CA ASP A 293 -20.08 -2.91 -20.97
C ASP A 293 -19.29 -2.65 -22.26
N GLU A 294 -19.47 -1.50 -22.91
CA GLU A 294 -18.72 -1.15 -24.13
C GLU A 294 -17.21 -1.14 -23.86
N LYS A 295 -16.79 -0.75 -22.65
CA LYS A 295 -15.40 -0.85 -22.22
C LYS A 295 -14.87 -2.27 -22.31
N CYS A 296 -15.72 -3.30 -22.21
CA CYS A 296 -15.30 -4.69 -22.34
C CYS A 296 -14.74 -5.02 -23.73
N LEU A 297 -15.23 -4.34 -24.78
CA LEU A 297 -14.81 -4.54 -26.17
C LEU A 297 -13.42 -3.97 -26.46
N ASP A 298 -12.99 -2.99 -25.67
CA ASP A 298 -11.66 -2.39 -25.75
C ASP A 298 -10.60 -3.21 -25.00
N ILE A 299 -11.04 -4.11 -24.11
CA ILE A 299 -10.18 -4.71 -23.07
C ILE A 299 -10.07 -6.24 -23.14
N ALA A 300 -10.94 -6.93 -23.87
CA ALA A 300 -10.93 -8.40 -24.01
C ALA A 300 -11.21 -8.81 -25.46
N SER A 301 -10.70 -9.98 -25.86
CA SER A 301 -10.99 -10.55 -27.18
C SER A 301 -12.48 -10.94 -27.27
N VAL A 302 -13.02 -11.00 -28.49
CA VAL A 302 -14.41 -11.46 -28.70
C VAL A 302 -14.56 -12.89 -28.18
N GLU A 303 -13.55 -13.74 -28.41
CA GLU A 303 -13.47 -15.10 -27.89
C GLU A 303 -13.62 -15.15 -26.35
N ASP A 304 -12.79 -14.41 -25.61
CA ASP A 304 -12.83 -14.37 -24.14
C ASP A 304 -14.20 -13.88 -23.61
N ILE A 305 -14.79 -12.89 -24.27
CA ILE A 305 -16.09 -12.33 -23.92
C ILE A 305 -17.19 -13.39 -24.13
N VAL A 306 -17.18 -14.10 -25.25
CA VAL A 306 -18.17 -15.14 -25.57
C VAL A 306 -18.08 -16.30 -24.58
N TYR A 307 -16.88 -16.77 -24.24
CA TYR A 307 -16.70 -17.81 -23.23
C TYR A 307 -17.14 -17.37 -21.83
N GLU A 308 -16.86 -16.13 -21.41
CA GLU A 308 -17.35 -15.63 -20.12
C GLU A 308 -18.88 -15.46 -20.11
N ILE A 309 -19.48 -15.03 -21.22
CA ILE A 309 -20.94 -15.01 -21.38
C ILE A 309 -21.50 -16.43 -21.20
N LYS A 310 -20.93 -17.43 -21.87
CA LYS A 310 -21.33 -18.85 -21.74
C LYS A 310 -21.27 -19.31 -20.28
N ASN A 311 -20.14 -19.09 -19.62
CA ASN A 311 -19.93 -19.46 -18.21
C ASN A 311 -20.98 -18.81 -17.28
N ARG A 312 -21.37 -17.56 -17.56
CA ARG A 312 -22.42 -16.86 -16.80
C ARG A 312 -23.81 -17.36 -17.10
N CYS A 313 -24.11 -17.72 -18.35
CA CYS A 313 -25.38 -18.36 -18.70
C CYS A 313 -25.56 -19.65 -17.91
N ASN A 314 -24.48 -20.44 -17.74
CA ASN A 314 -24.49 -21.68 -16.96
C ASN A 314 -24.73 -21.48 -15.45
N THR A 315 -24.42 -20.31 -14.91
CA THR A 315 -24.48 -20.04 -13.45
C THR A 315 -25.54 -19.02 -13.04
N CYS A 316 -26.16 -18.32 -13.98
CA CYS A 316 -27.15 -17.27 -13.67
C CYS A 316 -28.44 -17.84 -13.07
N LYS A 317 -29.27 -16.97 -12.49
CA LYS A 317 -30.61 -17.38 -12.06
C LYS A 317 -31.50 -17.53 -13.30
N ILE A 318 -32.02 -18.74 -13.52
CA ILE A 318 -32.98 -19.04 -14.58
C ILE A 318 -34.26 -18.20 -14.37
N PRO A 319 -34.83 -17.56 -15.42
CA PRO A 319 -36.10 -16.86 -15.28
C PRO A 319 -37.25 -17.80 -14.94
N ASP A 320 -38.30 -17.24 -14.34
CA ASP A 320 -39.53 -17.95 -14.02
C ASP A 320 -40.27 -18.36 -15.30
N ILE A 321 -40.05 -19.60 -15.75
CA ILE A 321 -40.59 -20.15 -16.99
C ILE A 321 -42.12 -20.23 -16.94
N ASN A 322 -42.70 -20.56 -15.80
CA ASN A 322 -44.17 -20.62 -15.64
C ASN A 322 -44.79 -19.26 -15.96
N LYS A 323 -44.21 -18.19 -15.38
CA LYS A 323 -44.66 -16.82 -15.65
C LYS A 323 -44.51 -16.41 -17.12
N GLN A 324 -43.51 -16.92 -17.83
CA GLN A 324 -43.38 -16.65 -19.27
C GLN A 324 -44.37 -17.47 -20.09
N ASN A 325 -44.58 -18.74 -19.74
CA ASN A 325 -45.56 -19.61 -20.38
C ASN A 325 -46.99 -19.09 -20.19
N ASP A 326 -47.35 -18.50 -19.04
CA ASP A 326 -48.64 -17.84 -18.85
C ASP A 326 -48.86 -16.68 -19.84
N LYS A 327 -47.81 -15.90 -20.12
CA LYS A 327 -47.87 -14.82 -21.13
C LYS A 327 -47.97 -15.38 -22.55
N ILE A 328 -47.20 -16.41 -22.85
CA ILE A 328 -47.25 -17.11 -24.15
C ILE A 328 -48.66 -17.63 -24.39
N LYS A 329 -49.27 -18.29 -23.39
CA LYS A 329 -50.64 -18.79 -23.46
C LYS A 329 -51.63 -17.69 -23.84
N LYS A 330 -51.54 -16.53 -23.19
CA LYS A 330 -52.39 -15.37 -23.51
C LYS A 330 -52.23 -14.90 -24.96
N PHE A 331 -50.99 -14.76 -25.44
CA PHE A 331 -50.73 -14.35 -26.83
C PHE A 331 -51.27 -15.38 -27.84
N ILE A 332 -51.13 -16.66 -27.53
CA ILE A 332 -51.60 -17.75 -28.38
C ILE A 332 -53.12 -17.76 -28.42
N GLU A 333 -53.81 -17.66 -27.28
CA GLU A 333 -55.28 -17.60 -27.22
C GLU A 333 -55.84 -16.41 -28.03
N GLU A 334 -55.21 -15.23 -27.95
CA GLU A 334 -55.57 -14.05 -28.74
C GLU A 334 -55.40 -14.28 -30.25
N ARG A 335 -54.37 -15.02 -30.68
CA ARG A 335 -54.00 -15.22 -32.09
C ARG A 335 -54.61 -16.47 -32.73
N LYS A 336 -55.00 -17.47 -31.93
CA LYS A 336 -55.55 -18.76 -32.39
C LYS A 336 -56.83 -18.61 -33.21
N SER A 337 -57.67 -17.65 -32.85
CA SER A 337 -58.93 -17.36 -33.56
C SER A 337 -58.75 -16.64 -34.91
N ILE A 338 -57.53 -16.18 -35.22
CA ILE A 338 -57.26 -15.37 -36.40
C ILE A 338 -57.09 -16.24 -37.65
N TYR A 339 -56.49 -17.42 -37.52
CA TYR A 339 -56.11 -18.24 -38.67
C TYR A 339 -57.32 -18.91 -39.36
N SER A 340 -57.29 -18.91 -40.69
CA SER A 340 -58.15 -19.72 -41.55
C SER A 340 -57.41 -20.04 -42.84
N SER A 341 -57.34 -21.31 -43.22
CA SER A 341 -56.70 -21.77 -44.47
C SER A 341 -57.25 -21.03 -45.70
N GLN A 342 -58.57 -20.81 -45.75
CA GLN A 342 -59.22 -20.05 -46.82
C GLN A 342 -58.79 -18.57 -46.82
N LYS A 343 -58.70 -17.93 -45.63
CA LYS A 343 -58.26 -16.52 -45.54
C LYS A 343 -56.78 -16.36 -45.91
N LEU A 344 -55.93 -17.27 -45.48
CA LEU A 344 -54.50 -17.26 -45.82
C LEU A 344 -54.31 -17.33 -47.34
N GLN A 345 -54.96 -18.30 -48.01
CA GLN A 345 -54.86 -18.44 -49.47
C GLN A 345 -55.45 -17.23 -50.20
N ASN A 346 -56.56 -16.68 -49.72
CA ASN A 346 -57.15 -15.47 -50.28
C ASN A 346 -56.20 -14.26 -50.17
N ILE A 347 -55.54 -14.08 -49.02
CA ILE A 347 -54.58 -12.98 -48.82
C ILE A 347 -53.35 -13.16 -49.71
N ILE A 348 -52.85 -14.38 -49.88
CA ILE A 348 -51.74 -14.68 -50.81
C ILE A 348 -52.13 -14.28 -52.23
N ASN A 349 -53.32 -14.67 -52.69
CA ASN A 349 -53.83 -14.32 -54.02
C ASN A 349 -54.00 -12.80 -54.19
N ILE A 350 -54.53 -12.12 -53.16
CA ILE A 350 -54.67 -10.65 -53.15
C ILE A 350 -53.30 -9.97 -53.22
N ILE A 351 -52.31 -10.44 -52.46
CA ILE A 351 -50.95 -9.88 -52.49
C ILE A 351 -50.28 -10.09 -53.84
N SER A 352 -50.43 -11.27 -54.45
CA SER A 352 -49.91 -11.53 -55.80
C SER A 352 -50.53 -10.57 -56.80
N LYS A 353 -51.87 -10.45 -56.80
CA LYS A 353 -52.59 -9.54 -57.67
C LYS A 353 -52.21 -8.07 -57.45
N LEU A 354 -52.07 -7.65 -56.19
CA LEU A 354 -51.66 -6.28 -55.85
C LEU A 354 -50.23 -5.98 -56.33
N LYS A 355 -49.31 -6.96 -56.29
CA LYS A 355 -47.96 -6.80 -56.84
C LYS A 355 -48.03 -6.60 -58.36
N ASP A 356 -48.81 -7.44 -59.05
CA ASP A 356 -49.01 -7.33 -60.50
C ASP A 356 -49.70 -6.00 -60.88
N ASP A 357 -50.69 -5.57 -60.11
CA ASP A 357 -51.41 -4.30 -60.31
C ASP A 357 -50.48 -3.09 -60.07
N ILE A 358 -49.58 -3.15 -59.08
CA ILE A 358 -48.57 -2.11 -58.83
C ILE A 358 -47.57 -2.02 -59.99
N GLU A 359 -47.09 -3.15 -60.51
CA GLU A 359 -46.16 -3.19 -61.65
C GLU A 359 -46.79 -2.64 -62.93
N ASN A 360 -48.10 -2.84 -63.12
CA ASN A 360 -48.81 -2.41 -64.33
C ASN A 360 -49.45 -1.01 -64.24
N THR A 361 -49.51 -0.40 -63.06
CA THR A 361 -50.16 0.92 -62.87
C THR A 361 -49.18 2.08 -63.06
N LYS A 362 -49.51 3.02 -63.94
CA LYS A 362 -48.71 4.25 -64.19
C LYS A 362 -49.23 5.51 -63.46
N ASP A 363 -50.37 5.44 -62.79
CA ASP A 363 -50.94 6.55 -62.01
C ASP A 363 -50.36 6.56 -60.57
N LYS A 364 -49.66 7.65 -60.22
CA LYS A 364 -49.02 7.84 -58.89
C LYS A 364 -50.01 7.79 -57.72
N LYS A 365 -51.25 8.25 -57.89
CA LYS A 365 -52.26 8.27 -56.81
C LYS A 365 -52.83 6.87 -56.57
N ALA A 366 -53.09 6.15 -57.65
CA ALA A 366 -53.48 4.74 -57.60
C ALA A 366 -52.35 3.88 -56.98
N LEU A 367 -51.10 4.11 -57.39
CA LEU A 367 -49.94 3.38 -56.89
C LEU A 367 -49.74 3.53 -55.38
N LYS A 368 -49.87 4.75 -54.84
CA LYS A 368 -49.83 5.00 -53.38
C LYS A 368 -50.96 4.29 -52.62
N THR A 369 -52.12 4.12 -53.26
CA THR A 369 -53.27 3.44 -52.68
C THR A 369 -53.03 1.92 -52.65
N LEU A 370 -52.55 1.37 -53.77
CA LEU A 370 -52.18 -0.03 -53.91
C LEU A 370 -51.02 -0.42 -52.97
N GLU A 371 -50.01 0.44 -52.80
CA GLU A 371 -48.91 0.20 -51.85
C GLU A 371 -49.41 0.17 -50.40
N LYS A 372 -50.38 1.03 -50.05
CA LYS A 372 -51.00 1.05 -48.72
C LYS A 372 -51.82 -0.23 -48.49
N GLU A 373 -52.56 -0.68 -49.49
CA GLU A 373 -53.30 -1.96 -49.44
C GLU A 373 -52.36 -3.16 -49.40
N LEU A 374 -51.26 -3.14 -50.15
CA LEU A 374 -50.24 -4.18 -50.11
C LEU A 374 -49.60 -4.26 -48.72
N LYS A 375 -49.28 -3.12 -48.10
CA LYS A 375 -48.75 -3.07 -46.74
C LYS A 375 -49.75 -3.65 -45.73
N ALA A 376 -51.03 -3.29 -45.83
CA ALA A 376 -52.08 -3.82 -44.96
C ALA A 376 -52.28 -5.34 -45.13
N ASN A 377 -52.29 -5.83 -46.37
CA ASN A 377 -52.42 -7.26 -46.65
C ASN A 377 -51.16 -8.04 -46.26
N LYS A 378 -49.96 -7.48 -46.42
CA LYS A 378 -48.73 -8.08 -45.88
C LYS A 378 -48.81 -8.24 -44.36
N MET A 379 -49.34 -7.26 -43.63
CA MET A 379 -49.55 -7.37 -42.18
C MET A 379 -50.51 -8.52 -41.85
N ARG A 380 -51.65 -8.61 -42.55
CA ARG A 380 -52.61 -9.71 -42.39
C ARG A 380 -52.00 -11.07 -42.76
N LEU A 381 -51.14 -11.12 -43.78
CA LEU A 381 -50.44 -12.35 -44.18
C LEU A 381 -49.55 -12.85 -43.04
N ARG A 382 -48.78 -11.97 -42.40
CA ARG A 382 -47.94 -12.34 -41.25
C ARG A 382 -48.77 -12.87 -40.09
N GLU A 383 -49.91 -12.25 -39.80
CA GLU A 383 -50.82 -12.72 -38.73
C GLU A 383 -51.42 -14.09 -39.05
N GLN A 384 -51.78 -14.34 -40.31
CA GLN A 384 -52.27 -15.66 -40.74
C GLN A 384 -51.16 -16.72 -40.72
N ARG A 385 -49.93 -16.38 -41.14
CA ARG A 385 -48.78 -17.30 -41.09
C ARG A 385 -48.41 -17.65 -39.64
N ALA A 386 -48.33 -16.66 -38.76
CA ALA A 386 -48.11 -16.90 -37.33
C ALA A 386 -49.24 -17.75 -36.72
N GLY A 387 -50.50 -17.50 -37.08
CA GLY A 387 -51.63 -18.30 -36.62
C GLY A 387 -51.62 -19.73 -37.17
N LYS A 388 -51.15 -19.95 -38.41
CA LYS A 388 -50.94 -21.28 -38.99
C LYS A 388 -49.91 -22.07 -38.19
N GLU A 389 -48.74 -21.46 -37.96
CA GLU A 389 -47.65 -22.07 -37.19
C GLU A 389 -48.08 -22.39 -35.76
N ILE A 390 -48.90 -21.53 -35.12
CA ILE A 390 -49.49 -21.81 -33.81
C ILE A 390 -50.36 -23.07 -33.83
N GLN A 391 -51.21 -23.25 -34.86
CA GLN A 391 -52.05 -24.46 -34.97
C GLN A 391 -51.22 -25.71 -35.23
N GLU A 392 -50.21 -25.62 -36.10
CA GLU A 392 -49.30 -26.75 -36.39
C GLU A 392 -48.51 -27.18 -35.14
N ARG A 393 -48.16 -26.23 -34.27
CA ARG A 393 -47.47 -26.47 -32.98
C ARG A 393 -48.42 -26.76 -31.82
N GLU A 394 -49.73 -26.74 -32.04
CA GLU A 394 -50.71 -27.03 -31.01
C GLU A 394 -50.78 -28.53 -30.70
N GLU A 395 -50.59 -29.35 -31.73
CA GLU A 395 -50.70 -30.81 -31.64
C GLU A 395 -49.66 -31.43 -30.70
N ASP A 396 -48.51 -30.77 -30.50
CA ASP A 396 -47.40 -31.24 -29.67
C ASP A 396 -47.05 -30.29 -28.50
N GLU A 397 -47.89 -29.28 -28.25
CA GLU A 397 -47.67 -28.22 -27.25
C GLU A 397 -46.27 -27.53 -27.37
N SER A 398 -45.64 -27.57 -28.54
CA SER A 398 -44.27 -27.07 -28.75
C SER A 398 -44.13 -25.54 -28.73
N TYR A 399 -45.23 -24.85 -28.44
CA TYR A 399 -45.26 -23.40 -28.26
C TYR A 399 -44.87 -22.93 -26.86
N PHE A 400 -44.91 -23.81 -25.85
CA PHE A 400 -44.42 -23.50 -24.51
C PHE A 400 -42.90 -23.67 -24.40
N ILE A 401 -42.27 -22.83 -23.57
CA ILE A 401 -40.87 -23.01 -23.19
C ILE A 401 -40.81 -24.26 -22.30
N GLN A 402 -40.06 -25.27 -22.76
CA GLN A 402 -39.92 -26.54 -22.06
C GLN A 402 -39.04 -26.40 -20.81
N HIS A 403 -39.34 -27.19 -19.77
CA HIS A 403 -38.58 -27.25 -18.52
C HIS A 403 -37.29 -28.11 -18.64
N ASN A 404 -36.55 -27.94 -19.73
CA ASN A 404 -35.22 -28.54 -19.90
C ASN A 404 -34.17 -27.50 -19.46
N GLU A 405 -33.45 -27.77 -18.36
CA GLU A 405 -32.45 -26.83 -17.85
C GLU A 405 -31.37 -26.51 -18.90
N GLU A 406 -30.82 -27.50 -19.59
CA GLU A 406 -29.78 -27.28 -20.60
C GLU A 406 -30.30 -26.44 -21.77
N GLY A 407 -31.50 -26.74 -22.26
CA GLY A 407 -32.16 -25.94 -23.31
C GLY A 407 -32.47 -24.50 -22.88
N ILE A 408 -32.81 -24.29 -21.59
CA ILE A 408 -33.05 -22.96 -21.04
C ILE A 408 -31.73 -22.18 -20.89
N ARG A 409 -30.64 -22.84 -20.48
CA ARG A 409 -29.29 -22.24 -20.39
C ARG A 409 -28.78 -21.84 -21.77
N PHE A 410 -28.95 -22.70 -22.76
CA PHE A 410 -28.66 -22.41 -24.15
C PHE A 410 -29.50 -21.23 -24.67
N SER A 411 -30.78 -21.20 -24.34
CA SER A 411 -31.67 -20.07 -24.66
C SER A 411 -31.25 -18.74 -24.02
N GLU A 412 -30.73 -18.78 -22.79
CA GLU A 412 -30.14 -17.60 -22.13
C GLU A 412 -28.88 -17.12 -22.86
N PHE A 413 -28.10 -18.04 -23.43
CA PHE A 413 -26.96 -17.71 -24.27
C PHE A 413 -27.40 -16.99 -25.56
N ILE A 414 -28.42 -17.50 -26.26
CA ILE A 414 -29.02 -16.84 -27.45
C ILE A 414 -29.56 -15.45 -27.10
N ARG A 415 -30.21 -15.31 -25.95
CA ARG A 415 -30.71 -14.03 -25.45
C ARG A 415 -29.57 -13.04 -25.20
N THR A 416 -28.48 -13.50 -24.61
CA THR A 416 -27.30 -12.65 -24.35
C THR A 416 -26.61 -12.24 -25.63
N LEU A 417 -26.51 -13.14 -26.62
CA LEU A 417 -25.98 -12.83 -27.95
C LEU A 417 -26.81 -11.74 -28.64
N TYR A 418 -28.15 -11.84 -28.60
CA TYR A 418 -29.03 -10.77 -29.11
C TYR A 418 -28.79 -9.44 -28.40
N ILE A 419 -28.67 -9.43 -27.06
CA ILE A 419 -28.39 -8.21 -26.29
C ILE A 419 -27.07 -7.60 -26.75
N PHE A 420 -26.02 -8.41 -26.94
CA PHE A 420 -24.71 -7.98 -27.40
C PHE A 420 -24.78 -7.33 -28.79
N ILE A 421 -25.38 -8.02 -29.77
CA ILE A 421 -25.53 -7.53 -31.15
C ILE A 421 -26.33 -6.22 -31.17
N ASN A 422 -27.46 -6.18 -30.47
CA ASN A 422 -28.32 -5.01 -30.42
C ASN A 422 -27.61 -3.82 -29.75
N MET A 423 -26.82 -4.03 -28.71
CA MET A 423 -26.12 -2.94 -28.01
C MET A 423 -24.91 -2.43 -28.79
N HIS A 424 -24.08 -3.33 -29.34
CA HIS A 424 -22.73 -2.98 -29.78
C HIS A 424 -22.55 -2.94 -31.30
N ILE A 425 -23.40 -3.63 -32.06
CA ILE A 425 -23.28 -3.69 -33.53
C ILE A 425 -24.32 -2.75 -34.15
N TYR A 426 -25.60 -2.90 -33.79
CA TYR A 426 -26.70 -2.15 -34.45
C TYR A 426 -27.27 -0.98 -33.64
N ASN A 427 -26.58 -0.53 -32.58
CA ASN A 427 -26.92 0.66 -31.78
C ASN A 427 -28.41 0.79 -31.42
N LYS A 428 -28.94 -0.27 -30.78
CA LYS A 428 -30.31 -0.39 -30.26
C LYS A 428 -31.41 -0.45 -31.33
N LYS A 429 -31.08 -0.77 -32.59
CA LYS A 429 -32.06 -1.05 -33.66
C LYS A 429 -32.56 -2.49 -33.55
N THR A 430 -33.67 -2.69 -32.84
CA THR A 430 -34.23 -4.01 -32.50
C THR A 430 -34.59 -4.85 -33.72
N ASP A 431 -35.22 -4.25 -34.73
CA ASP A 431 -35.71 -4.97 -35.92
C ASP A 431 -34.55 -5.49 -36.79
N VAL A 432 -33.49 -4.69 -36.91
CA VAL A 432 -32.26 -5.07 -37.63
C VAL A 432 -31.55 -6.21 -36.88
N SER A 433 -31.40 -6.07 -35.56
CA SER A 433 -30.74 -7.07 -34.72
C SER A 433 -31.41 -8.44 -34.81
N TRP A 434 -32.76 -8.49 -34.77
CA TRP A 434 -33.49 -9.76 -34.94
C TRP A 434 -33.39 -10.32 -36.35
N SER A 435 -33.43 -9.46 -37.38
CA SER A 435 -33.29 -9.91 -38.77
C SER A 435 -31.94 -10.60 -39.01
N GLU A 436 -30.86 -10.06 -38.43
CA GLU A 436 -29.53 -10.68 -38.54
C GLU A 436 -29.40 -11.94 -37.68
N MET A 437 -30.04 -12.01 -36.50
CA MET A 437 -30.13 -13.26 -35.73
C MET A 437 -30.82 -14.36 -36.55
N TYR A 438 -31.94 -14.07 -37.21
CA TYR A 438 -32.65 -15.05 -38.03
C TYR A 438 -31.84 -15.53 -39.24
N LYS A 439 -31.08 -14.61 -39.85
CA LYS A 439 -30.18 -14.94 -40.95
C LYS A 439 -28.98 -15.77 -40.49
N PHE A 440 -28.41 -15.49 -39.32
CA PHE A 440 -27.30 -16.27 -38.76
C PHE A 440 -27.70 -17.72 -38.46
N PHE A 441 -28.93 -17.94 -38.02
CA PHE A 441 -29.49 -19.26 -37.70
C PHE A 441 -30.36 -19.88 -38.82
N ASP A 442 -30.35 -19.32 -40.04
CA ASP A 442 -31.10 -19.82 -41.20
C ASP A 442 -32.60 -20.08 -40.95
N ILE A 443 -33.26 -19.19 -40.20
CA ILE A 443 -34.67 -19.32 -39.82
C ILE A 443 -35.59 -18.98 -41.00
N LYS A 444 -36.55 -19.88 -41.29
CA LYS A 444 -37.53 -19.72 -42.37
C LYS A 444 -38.49 -18.56 -42.13
N GLU A 445 -38.95 -17.92 -43.21
CA GLU A 445 -39.83 -16.73 -43.16
C GLU A 445 -41.14 -16.96 -42.37
N GLU A 446 -41.73 -18.14 -42.48
CA GLU A 446 -42.96 -18.53 -41.77
C GLU A 446 -42.74 -18.58 -40.25
N THR A 447 -41.60 -19.14 -39.83
CA THR A 447 -41.16 -19.19 -38.44
C THR A 447 -40.79 -17.80 -37.90
N ILE A 448 -40.22 -16.92 -38.74
CA ILE A 448 -39.93 -15.53 -38.35
C ILE A 448 -41.23 -14.80 -37.99
N ASP A 449 -42.29 -14.96 -38.80
CA ASP A 449 -43.59 -14.33 -38.53
C ASP A 449 -44.19 -14.82 -37.20
N TYR A 450 -44.03 -16.12 -36.89
CA TYR A 450 -44.39 -16.68 -35.57
C TYR A 450 -43.55 -16.09 -34.43
N LEU A 451 -42.22 -16.12 -34.52
CA LEU A 451 -41.34 -15.61 -33.46
C LEU A 451 -41.55 -14.10 -33.17
N ASN A 452 -41.96 -13.33 -34.18
CA ASN A 452 -42.20 -11.91 -34.06
C ASN A 452 -43.42 -11.52 -33.20
N ILE A 453 -44.31 -12.45 -32.89
CA ILE A 453 -45.45 -12.19 -31.99
C ILE A 453 -45.02 -12.03 -30.52
N PHE A 454 -43.87 -12.60 -30.17
CA PHE A 454 -43.35 -12.66 -28.81
C PHE A 454 -42.45 -11.47 -28.47
N ASP A 455 -42.33 -11.15 -27.18
CA ASP A 455 -41.42 -10.08 -26.72
C ASP A 455 -39.97 -10.44 -27.07
N GLY A 456 -39.31 -9.50 -27.73
CA GLY A 456 -37.98 -9.65 -28.29
C GLY A 456 -36.84 -9.67 -27.26
N LEU A 457 -37.12 -9.55 -25.96
CA LEU A 457 -36.11 -9.73 -24.91
C LEU A 457 -36.38 -10.98 -24.08
N TYR A 458 -37.64 -11.37 -23.87
CA TYR A 458 -37.98 -12.41 -22.88
C TYR A 458 -38.53 -13.72 -23.42
N GLN A 459 -39.42 -13.77 -24.42
CA GLN A 459 -39.96 -15.07 -24.87
C GLN A 459 -39.33 -15.51 -26.19
N ARG A 460 -39.16 -14.57 -27.12
CA ARG A 460 -38.60 -14.84 -28.45
C ARG A 460 -37.23 -15.55 -28.42
N PRO A 461 -36.25 -15.14 -27.58
CA PRO A 461 -34.96 -15.83 -27.51
C PRO A 461 -35.05 -17.26 -26.99
N TYR A 462 -35.99 -17.56 -26.08
CA TYR A 462 -36.12 -18.91 -25.50
C TYR A 462 -36.84 -19.86 -26.43
N ILE A 463 -37.85 -19.38 -27.14
CA ILE A 463 -38.51 -20.17 -28.17
C ILE A 463 -37.52 -20.45 -29.29
N LEU A 464 -36.78 -19.42 -29.78
CA LEU A 464 -35.74 -19.63 -30.78
C LEU A 464 -34.64 -20.59 -30.29
N GLY A 465 -34.15 -20.40 -29.07
CA GLY A 465 -33.13 -21.25 -28.47
C GLY A 465 -33.57 -22.71 -28.39
N GLN A 466 -34.80 -22.98 -27.96
CA GLN A 466 -35.39 -24.32 -27.94
C GLN A 466 -35.49 -24.93 -29.34
N MET A 467 -35.85 -24.13 -30.36
CA MET A 467 -36.00 -24.62 -31.74
C MET A 467 -34.69 -25.09 -32.36
N ILE A 468 -33.58 -24.42 -32.03
CA ILE A 468 -32.26 -24.73 -32.60
C ILE A 468 -31.39 -25.58 -31.65
N TYR A 469 -31.83 -25.79 -30.40
CA TYR A 469 -31.04 -26.52 -29.40
C TYR A 469 -30.68 -27.93 -29.85
N GLU A 470 -31.62 -28.69 -30.41
CA GLU A 470 -31.35 -30.06 -30.90
C GLU A 470 -30.31 -30.12 -32.02
N GLU A 471 -30.17 -29.06 -32.83
CA GLU A 471 -29.17 -28.98 -33.90
C GLU A 471 -27.75 -28.75 -33.36
N TYR A 472 -27.64 -28.01 -32.25
CA TYR A 472 -26.38 -27.49 -31.71
C TYR A 472 -25.95 -28.09 -30.36
N LYS A 473 -26.79 -28.90 -29.69
CA LYS A 473 -26.45 -29.49 -28.38
C LYS A 473 -25.17 -30.33 -28.41
N ASP A 474 -24.95 -31.07 -29.50
CA ASP A 474 -23.77 -31.94 -29.69
C ASP A 474 -22.63 -31.23 -30.46
N ARG A 475 -22.85 -29.98 -30.89
CA ARG A 475 -21.93 -29.15 -31.69
C ARG A 475 -21.85 -27.72 -31.16
N GLU A 476 -21.91 -27.57 -29.84
CA GLU A 476 -21.98 -26.27 -29.20
C GLU A 476 -20.70 -25.46 -29.46
N GLU A 477 -19.55 -26.13 -29.52
CA GLU A 477 -18.26 -25.51 -29.81
C GLU A 477 -18.18 -24.95 -31.23
N ASP A 478 -18.72 -25.68 -32.22
CA ASP A 478 -18.80 -25.20 -33.61
C ASP A 478 -19.67 -23.94 -33.71
N LEU A 479 -20.78 -23.90 -32.96
CA LEU A 479 -21.64 -22.72 -32.88
C LEU A 479 -20.90 -21.54 -32.25
N ILE A 480 -20.16 -21.76 -31.15
CA ILE A 480 -19.38 -20.71 -30.48
C ILE A 480 -18.34 -20.14 -31.43
N ASN A 481 -17.61 -20.98 -32.16
CA ASN A 481 -16.64 -20.53 -33.15
C ASN A 481 -17.31 -19.72 -34.28
N ARG A 482 -18.45 -20.18 -34.80
CA ARG A 482 -19.24 -19.42 -35.79
C ARG A 482 -19.71 -18.06 -35.26
N ILE A 483 -20.11 -18.00 -33.98
CA ILE A 483 -20.51 -16.75 -33.32
C ILE A 483 -19.31 -15.81 -33.19
N ILE A 484 -18.15 -16.31 -32.75
CA ILE A 484 -16.93 -15.52 -32.62
C ILE A 484 -16.54 -14.93 -33.98
N GLU A 485 -16.44 -15.75 -35.02
CA GLU A 485 -16.12 -15.30 -36.38
C GLU A 485 -17.10 -14.23 -36.89
N TYR A 486 -18.40 -14.43 -36.65
CA TYR A 486 -19.43 -13.46 -37.02
C TYR A 486 -19.27 -12.13 -36.27
N LEU A 487 -19.13 -12.18 -34.94
CA LEU A 487 -18.99 -10.99 -34.10
C LEU A 487 -17.70 -10.24 -34.41
N GLU A 488 -16.58 -10.94 -34.64
CA GLU A 488 -15.32 -10.32 -35.04
C GLU A 488 -15.43 -9.61 -36.37
N LYS A 489 -16.06 -10.24 -37.37
CA LYS A 489 -16.28 -9.64 -38.69
C LYS A 489 -17.15 -8.39 -38.62
N GLU A 490 -18.29 -8.47 -37.92
CA GLU A 490 -19.20 -7.34 -37.79
C GLU A 490 -18.57 -6.19 -36.99
N LEU A 491 -17.87 -6.50 -35.89
CA LEU A 491 -17.14 -5.50 -35.10
C LEU A 491 -15.99 -4.88 -35.89
N GLN A 492 -15.28 -5.64 -36.74
CA GLN A 492 -14.25 -5.08 -37.63
C GLN A 492 -14.87 -4.17 -38.70
N SER A 493 -16.04 -4.52 -39.24
CA SER A 493 -16.75 -3.70 -40.24
C SER A 493 -17.33 -2.40 -39.66
N HIS A 494 -17.51 -2.34 -38.33
CA HIS A 494 -17.99 -1.17 -37.59
C HIS A 494 -16.90 -0.46 -36.79
N LYS A 495 -15.67 -0.98 -36.76
CA LYS A 495 -14.49 -0.30 -36.21
C LYS A 495 -13.93 0.65 -37.25
N ASP A 496 -14.25 1.94 -37.10
CA ASP A 496 -13.30 2.97 -37.52
C ASP A 496 -11.94 2.61 -36.92
N LYS A 497 -10.93 2.52 -37.78
CA LYS A 497 -9.56 2.12 -37.47
C LYS A 497 -8.97 3.00 -36.36
N SER A 498 -8.97 2.51 -35.12
CA SER A 498 -7.87 2.76 -34.22
C SER A 498 -7.61 1.50 -33.42
N GLU A 499 -6.39 0.96 -33.51
CA GLU A 499 -5.80 0.36 -32.31
C GLU A 499 -5.96 1.41 -31.21
N ASP A 500 -6.53 1.02 -30.07
CA ASP A 500 -6.82 1.92 -28.96
C ASP A 500 -5.58 2.78 -28.66
N ALA A 501 -5.68 4.08 -28.95
CA ALA A 501 -4.57 5.03 -28.96
C ALA A 501 -3.77 4.97 -27.65
N MET A 502 -4.44 4.59 -26.55
CA MET A 502 -3.83 4.38 -25.25
C MET A 502 -2.67 3.37 -25.25
N TRP A 503 -2.77 2.28 -26.01
CA TRP A 503 -1.73 1.24 -26.04
C TRP A 503 -0.59 1.55 -27.00
N ILE A 504 -0.89 2.26 -28.09
CA ILE A 504 0.12 2.84 -28.97
C ILE A 504 0.95 3.85 -28.18
N ASP A 505 0.28 4.77 -27.46
CA ASP A 505 0.91 5.75 -26.58
C ASP A 505 1.80 5.06 -25.53
N LEU A 506 1.34 3.94 -24.94
CA LEU A 506 2.14 3.19 -23.97
C LEU A 506 3.39 2.55 -24.61
N GLY A 507 3.26 1.98 -25.81
CA GLY A 507 4.39 1.42 -26.55
C GLY A 507 5.45 2.49 -26.88
N ASP A 508 5.01 3.64 -27.39
CA ASP A 508 5.87 4.80 -27.63
C ASP A 508 6.51 5.30 -26.32
N TYR A 509 5.74 5.40 -25.25
CA TYR A 509 6.22 5.79 -23.93
C TYR A 509 7.34 4.88 -23.43
N PHE A 510 7.17 3.57 -23.49
CA PHE A 510 8.21 2.63 -23.09
C PHE A 510 9.43 2.72 -24.01
N ASN A 511 9.23 2.88 -25.32
CA ASN A 511 10.33 3.01 -26.26
C ASN A 511 11.23 4.23 -25.94
N LYS A 512 10.64 5.34 -25.49
CA LYS A 512 11.34 6.57 -25.09
C LYS A 512 11.95 6.51 -23.69
N ASN A 513 11.33 5.80 -22.75
CA ASN A 513 11.72 5.85 -21.34
C ASN A 513 12.59 4.68 -20.86
N ILE A 514 12.62 3.55 -21.58
CA ILE A 514 13.49 2.41 -21.23
C ILE A 514 14.92 2.69 -21.70
N ILE A 515 15.85 2.74 -20.77
CA ILE A 515 17.27 2.97 -21.01
C ILE A 515 18.01 1.67 -20.76
N LEU A 516 18.71 1.14 -21.77
CA LEU A 516 19.59 -0.02 -21.62
C LEU A 516 21.04 0.45 -21.76
N SER A 517 21.93 0.07 -20.83
CA SER A 517 23.32 0.58 -20.82
C SER A 517 24.17 0.13 -22.01
N PHE A 518 23.66 -0.81 -22.82
CA PHE A 518 24.30 -1.35 -24.02
C PHE A 518 23.55 -0.97 -25.32
N ASP A 519 22.50 -0.15 -25.24
CA ASP A 519 21.82 0.38 -26.42
C ASP A 519 22.65 1.52 -27.05
N LYS A 520 23.10 1.31 -28.29
CA LYS A 520 23.92 2.28 -29.04
C LYS A 520 23.13 3.54 -29.45
N ASN A 521 21.80 3.47 -29.49
CA ASN A 521 20.92 4.56 -29.96
C ASN A 521 20.36 5.45 -28.84
N ILE A 522 20.87 5.32 -27.62
CA ILE A 522 20.33 5.95 -26.39
C ILE A 522 20.12 7.47 -26.50
N ILE A 523 21.06 8.20 -27.09
CA ILE A 523 21.01 9.67 -27.21
C ILE A 523 19.87 10.09 -28.13
N SER A 524 19.68 9.38 -29.25
CA SER A 524 18.60 9.67 -30.19
C SER A 524 17.22 9.44 -29.58
N ARG A 525 17.09 8.41 -28.73
CA ARG A 525 15.82 8.04 -28.07
C ARG A 525 15.44 8.98 -26.93
N LEU A 526 16.42 9.59 -26.26
CA LEU A 526 16.19 10.49 -25.12
C LEU A 526 15.90 11.95 -25.50
N LYS A 527 15.94 12.31 -26.80
CA LYS A 527 15.61 13.65 -27.27
C LYS A 527 14.13 13.97 -27.00
N ARG A 528 13.88 14.76 -25.95
CA ARG A 528 12.55 15.27 -25.56
C ARG A 528 12.29 16.68 -26.13
N GLU A 529 12.74 16.95 -27.35
CA GLU A 529 12.68 18.28 -27.98
C GLU A 529 11.23 18.79 -28.10
N ASN A 530 10.26 17.88 -28.21
CA ASN A 530 8.84 18.20 -28.34
C ASN A 530 8.06 18.34 -27.02
N LEU A 531 8.65 17.98 -25.87
CA LEU A 531 7.92 18.01 -24.59
C LEU A 531 7.55 19.45 -24.19
N LEU A 532 8.53 20.36 -24.22
CA LEU A 532 8.30 21.77 -23.87
C LEU A 532 7.39 22.46 -24.91
N LYS A 533 7.56 22.12 -26.19
CA LYS A 533 6.73 22.66 -27.28
C LYS A 533 5.27 22.21 -27.15
N SER A 534 5.03 20.91 -26.99
CA SER A 534 3.67 20.38 -26.77
C SER A 534 3.04 20.92 -25.49
N TYR A 535 3.82 21.06 -24.41
CA TYR A 535 3.35 21.66 -23.16
C TYR A 535 2.95 23.14 -23.31
N ALA A 536 3.69 23.92 -24.11
CA ALA A 536 3.36 25.31 -24.39
C ALA A 536 2.11 25.45 -25.27
N GLU A 537 1.94 24.57 -26.27
CA GLU A 537 0.84 24.61 -27.24
C GLU A 537 -0.50 24.10 -26.69
N LYS A 538 -0.50 23.10 -25.78
CA LYS A 538 -1.73 22.51 -25.20
C LYS A 538 -2.39 23.40 -24.13
N VAL A 539 -3.02 24.52 -24.48
CA VAL A 539 -3.75 25.36 -23.50
C VAL A 539 -5.16 24.79 -23.26
N GLY A 540 -5.51 24.45 -22.00
CA GLY A 540 -6.83 23.94 -21.62
C GLY A 540 -7.03 22.41 -21.77
N THR A 541 -6.20 21.75 -22.57
CA THR A 541 -6.18 20.28 -22.78
C THR A 541 -4.99 19.60 -22.09
N LYS A 542 -4.35 20.24 -21.11
CA LYS A 542 -3.23 19.65 -20.36
C LYS A 542 -3.69 18.52 -19.47
N CYS A 543 -2.84 17.51 -19.31
CA CYS A 543 -3.06 16.50 -18.29
C CYS A 543 -2.99 17.18 -16.91
N CYS A 544 -3.96 16.91 -16.05
CA CYS A 544 -4.03 17.55 -14.73
C CYS A 544 -3.02 17.00 -13.71
N LEU A 545 -2.22 15.99 -14.09
CA LEU A 545 -1.31 15.26 -13.20
C LEU A 545 0.12 15.21 -13.71
N CYS A 546 0.33 15.45 -14.99
CA CYS A 546 1.65 15.44 -15.59
C CYS A 546 1.70 16.39 -16.80
N SER A 547 2.89 16.56 -17.34
CA SER A 547 3.15 17.39 -18.52
C SER A 547 3.45 16.55 -19.76
N SER A 548 2.81 15.38 -19.90
CA SER A 548 3.08 14.48 -21.02
C SER A 548 2.64 15.07 -22.37
N GLU A 549 3.34 14.68 -23.44
CA GLU A 549 3.03 15.08 -24.81
C GLU A 549 1.81 14.35 -25.42
N TYR A 550 1.35 13.25 -24.80
CA TYR A 550 0.19 12.48 -25.25
C TYR A 550 -1.13 13.25 -25.16
N ASP A 551 -2.11 12.84 -25.95
CA ASP A 551 -3.43 13.45 -25.95
C ASP A 551 -4.21 13.13 -24.68
N THR A 552 -5.10 14.06 -24.33
CA THR A 552 -5.87 13.99 -23.11
C THR A 552 -7.35 13.80 -23.41
N SER A 553 -8.01 13.07 -22.53
CA SER A 553 -9.45 12.85 -22.59
C SER A 553 -10.12 13.33 -21.31
N ASN A 554 -11.40 13.69 -21.43
CA ASN A 554 -12.22 14.11 -20.29
C ASN A 554 -12.43 12.94 -19.33
N TRP A 555 -12.23 13.19 -18.04
CA TRP A 555 -12.37 12.20 -16.97
C TRP A 555 -13.29 12.71 -15.85
N MET A 556 -14.25 11.87 -15.42
CA MET A 556 -15.33 12.22 -14.49
C MET A 556 -15.16 11.62 -13.08
N ALA A 557 -15.94 12.10 -12.11
CA ALA A 557 -15.80 11.71 -10.71
C ALA A 557 -16.02 10.22 -10.44
N VAL A 558 -16.97 9.62 -11.16
CA VAL A 558 -17.32 8.19 -11.09
C VAL A 558 -16.19 7.25 -11.52
N ASP A 559 -15.22 7.77 -12.28
CA ASP A 559 -14.08 7.00 -12.76
C ASP A 559 -12.86 7.08 -11.82
N ARG A 560 -12.94 7.84 -10.71
CA ARG A 560 -11.82 8.09 -9.77
C ARG A 560 -11.82 7.12 -8.58
N PRO A 561 -10.64 6.79 -8.00
CA PRO A 561 -10.58 6.24 -6.65
C PRO A 561 -11.20 7.21 -5.65
N TYR A 562 -12.05 6.70 -4.77
CA TYR A 562 -12.68 7.47 -3.72
C TYR A 562 -11.62 8.22 -2.88
N GLN A 563 -11.77 9.55 -2.77
CA GLN A 563 -10.98 10.50 -1.97
C GLN A 563 -9.77 11.22 -2.58
N LEU A 564 -9.56 11.24 -3.90
CA LEU A 564 -8.86 12.39 -4.51
C LEU A 564 -9.78 13.64 -4.44
N LYS A 565 -9.93 14.23 -3.25
CA LYS A 565 -10.33 15.63 -3.14
C LYS A 565 -9.20 16.41 -3.78
N ILE A 566 -9.52 17.13 -4.85
CA ILE A 566 -8.59 18.08 -5.44
C ILE A 566 -8.47 19.23 -4.44
N GLN A 567 -7.58 19.12 -3.48
CA GLN A 567 -7.04 20.27 -2.77
C GLN A 567 -5.85 20.79 -3.58
N ASN A 568 -6.17 21.50 -4.64
CA ASN A 568 -5.43 22.63 -5.20
C ASN A 568 -6.33 23.23 -6.27
N PHE A 569 -7.31 23.99 -5.79
CA PHE A 569 -7.95 25.01 -6.58
C PHE A 569 -6.90 26.06 -6.91
N SER A 570 -6.68 26.30 -8.20
CA SER A 570 -6.69 27.70 -8.63
C SER A 570 -8.09 28.22 -8.31
N ASN A 571 -8.19 29.34 -7.59
CA ASN A 571 -9.44 29.98 -7.13
C ASN A 571 -10.33 30.52 -8.28
N LYS A 572 -10.54 29.76 -9.36
CA LYS A 572 -11.26 30.19 -10.57
C LYS A 572 -12.30 29.18 -11.07
N ILE A 573 -13.02 28.52 -10.16
CA ILE A 573 -14.27 27.84 -10.54
C ILE A 573 -15.40 28.46 -9.73
N ASN A 574 -16.37 29.07 -10.41
CA ASN A 574 -17.56 29.63 -9.78
C ASN A 574 -18.34 28.52 -9.07
N ALA A 575 -18.76 28.78 -7.83
CA ALA A 575 -19.63 27.88 -7.08
C ALA A 575 -20.95 27.67 -7.88
N GLY A 576 -21.31 26.41 -8.13
CA GLY A 576 -22.57 26.05 -8.82
C GLY A 576 -22.43 25.30 -10.15
N TYR A 577 -21.22 25.11 -10.70
CA TYR A 577 -21.02 24.24 -11.87
C TYR A 577 -20.92 22.76 -11.44
N GLY A 578 -21.49 21.86 -12.27
CA GLY A 578 -21.55 20.41 -12.04
C GLY A 578 -20.19 19.72 -11.85
N GLU A 579 -20.19 18.40 -11.64
CA GLU A 579 -18.99 17.62 -11.28
C GLU A 579 -17.76 17.99 -12.13
N PRO A 580 -16.60 18.30 -11.52
CA PRO A 580 -15.46 18.85 -12.24
C PRO A 580 -14.87 17.84 -13.22
N LYS A 581 -14.94 18.16 -14.52
CA LYS A 581 -14.29 17.43 -15.61
C LYS A 581 -12.79 17.77 -15.64
N ARG A 582 -11.94 16.76 -15.79
CA ARG A 582 -10.48 16.94 -15.90
C ARG A 582 -9.92 16.21 -17.11
N ASN A 583 -8.89 16.80 -17.71
CA ASN A 583 -8.15 16.18 -18.80
C ASN A 583 -7.03 15.30 -18.22
N ILE A 584 -6.97 14.05 -18.67
CA ILE A 584 -5.91 13.08 -18.29
C ILE A 584 -5.35 12.42 -19.55
N CYS A 585 -4.03 12.23 -19.60
CA CYS A 585 -3.38 11.52 -20.70
C CYS A 585 -3.49 9.99 -20.55
N SER A 586 -3.27 9.28 -21.66
CA SER A 586 -3.27 7.81 -21.74
C SER A 586 -2.40 7.15 -20.67
N ILE A 587 -1.17 7.65 -20.44
CA ILE A 587 -0.22 7.05 -19.49
C ILE A 587 -0.69 7.19 -18.04
N CYS A 588 -1.16 8.37 -17.64
CA CYS A 588 -1.70 8.56 -16.30
C CYS A 588 -2.99 7.74 -16.11
N LYS A 589 -3.84 7.64 -17.15
CA LYS A 589 -5.05 6.80 -17.12
C LYS A 589 -4.71 5.33 -16.87
N ILE A 590 -3.69 4.78 -17.54
CA ILE A 590 -3.18 3.43 -17.31
C ILE A 590 -2.74 3.24 -15.86
N GLU A 591 -1.94 4.14 -15.30
CA GLU A 591 -1.48 4.05 -13.90
C GLU A 591 -2.66 4.02 -12.91
N TYR A 592 -3.71 4.81 -13.15
CA TYR A 592 -4.90 4.73 -12.31
C TYR A 592 -5.65 3.41 -12.43
N LEU A 593 -5.79 2.89 -13.65
CA LEU A 593 -6.42 1.59 -13.85
C LEU A 593 -5.65 0.51 -13.09
N LEU A 594 -4.32 0.50 -13.18
CA LEU A 594 -3.44 -0.39 -12.42
C LEU A 594 -3.69 -0.29 -10.91
N HIS A 595 -3.77 0.91 -10.35
CA HIS A 595 -4.10 1.09 -8.94
C HIS A 595 -5.47 0.53 -8.55
N LYS A 596 -6.47 0.72 -9.40
CA LYS A 596 -7.84 0.28 -9.13
C LYS A 596 -7.97 -1.23 -9.18
N VAL A 597 -7.37 -1.88 -10.18
CA VAL A 597 -7.41 -3.35 -10.32
C VAL A 597 -6.54 -4.02 -9.26
N ASN A 598 -5.41 -3.41 -8.90
CA ASN A 598 -4.50 -4.01 -7.94
C ASN A 598 -5.00 -3.88 -6.50
N TYR A 599 -5.55 -2.72 -6.12
CA TYR A 599 -6.02 -2.43 -4.76
C TYR A 599 -7.52 -2.14 -4.74
N SER A 600 -8.30 -3.22 -4.81
CA SER A 600 -9.76 -3.15 -4.76
C SER A 600 -10.24 -2.73 -3.36
N SER A 601 -11.27 -1.89 -3.30
CA SER A 601 -12.00 -1.59 -2.06
C SER A 601 -13.49 -1.63 -2.34
N LYS A 602 -14.23 -2.40 -1.53
CA LYS A 602 -15.70 -2.48 -1.61
C LYS A 602 -16.40 -1.28 -0.98
N VAL A 603 -15.65 -0.45 -0.23
CA VAL A 603 -16.18 0.69 0.54
C VAL A 603 -15.35 1.94 0.24
N GLU A 604 -15.99 3.10 0.34
CA GLU A 604 -15.32 4.39 0.26
C GLU A 604 -14.36 4.59 1.45
N VAL A 605 -13.06 4.76 1.15
CA VAL A 605 -11.97 4.89 2.13
C VAL A 605 -11.06 6.07 1.80
N SER A 606 -10.39 6.61 2.82
CA SER A 606 -9.33 7.61 2.62
C SER A 606 -8.04 6.89 2.31
N ARG A 607 -7.31 7.32 1.27
CA ARG A 607 -6.08 6.65 0.85
C ARG A 607 -4.88 7.57 1.05
N ARG A 608 -3.85 7.02 1.68
CA ARG A 608 -2.46 7.51 1.56
C ARG A 608 -1.60 6.38 1.04
N TYR A 609 -0.41 6.67 0.53
CA TYR A 609 0.50 5.67 -0.04
C TYR A 609 1.82 5.69 0.73
N LEU A 610 2.29 4.50 1.08
CA LEU A 610 3.62 4.23 1.60
C LEU A 610 4.49 3.77 0.45
N SER A 611 5.51 4.54 0.12
CA SER A 611 6.59 4.12 -0.77
C SER A 611 7.78 3.71 0.09
N ILE A 612 8.14 2.43 0.02
CA ILE A 612 9.19 1.79 0.83
C ILE A 612 10.42 1.59 -0.06
N PHE A 613 11.48 2.31 0.24
CA PHE A 613 12.74 2.28 -0.52
C PHE A 613 13.81 1.47 0.23
N PRO A 614 14.51 0.55 -0.45
CA PRO A 614 15.63 -0.14 0.15
C PRO A 614 16.80 0.84 0.39
N ARG A 615 17.55 0.65 1.48
CA ARG A 615 18.72 1.50 1.82
C ARG A 615 19.83 1.46 0.77
N SER A 616 20.07 0.30 0.16
CA SER A 616 20.96 0.16 -0.99
C SER A 616 20.13 -0.24 -2.21
N PHE A 617 19.71 -1.51 -2.26
CA PHE A 617 18.86 -2.08 -3.30
C PHE A 617 18.07 -3.25 -2.71
N ASN A 618 17.02 -3.69 -3.39
CA ASN A 618 16.35 -4.95 -3.08
C ASN A 618 17.06 -6.11 -3.79
N THR A 619 17.08 -7.28 -3.16
CA THR A 619 17.49 -8.55 -3.78
C THR A 619 16.27 -9.29 -4.33
N ASN A 620 16.47 -10.16 -5.31
CA ASN A 620 15.37 -10.95 -5.88
C ASN A 620 14.74 -11.86 -4.81
N SER A 621 15.54 -12.47 -3.94
CA SER A 621 15.07 -13.30 -2.81
C SER A 621 14.13 -12.53 -1.89
N TYR A 622 14.50 -11.29 -1.54
CA TYR A 622 13.66 -10.42 -0.71
C TYR A 622 12.34 -10.05 -1.41
N ILE A 623 12.38 -9.69 -2.70
CA ILE A 623 11.19 -9.40 -3.50
C ILE A 623 10.27 -10.63 -3.58
N ARG A 624 10.83 -11.81 -3.85
CA ARG A 624 10.08 -13.07 -3.93
C ARG A 624 9.40 -13.40 -2.61
N ALA A 625 10.13 -13.37 -1.50
CA ALA A 625 9.57 -13.65 -0.18
C ALA A 625 8.45 -12.66 0.19
N PHE A 626 8.63 -11.37 -0.15
CA PHE A 626 7.60 -10.36 0.07
C PHE A 626 6.33 -10.66 -0.75
N ARG A 627 6.48 -11.02 -2.03
CA ARG A 627 5.35 -11.41 -2.90
C ARG A 627 4.65 -12.67 -2.42
N GLU A 628 5.39 -13.69 -2.03
CA GLU A 628 4.85 -14.96 -1.55
C GLU A 628 4.06 -14.75 -0.24
N SER A 629 4.59 -13.94 0.67
CA SER A 629 3.86 -13.49 1.87
C SER A 629 2.52 -12.81 1.52
N MET A 630 2.50 -11.92 0.52
CA MET A 630 1.26 -11.26 0.08
C MET A 630 0.27 -12.23 -0.57
N LYS A 631 0.76 -13.19 -1.38
CA LYS A 631 -0.07 -14.26 -1.97
C LYS A 631 -0.70 -15.13 -0.88
N GLU A 632 0.04 -15.45 0.18
CA GLU A 632 -0.47 -16.24 1.30
C GLU A 632 -1.67 -15.57 2.01
N PHE A 633 -1.60 -14.26 2.22
CA PHE A 633 -2.73 -13.50 2.77
C PHE A 633 -3.96 -13.55 1.86
N LYS A 634 -3.75 -13.45 0.54
CA LYS A 634 -4.82 -13.58 -0.45
C LYS A 634 -5.48 -14.97 -0.42
N TYR A 635 -4.69 -16.05 -0.33
CA TYR A 635 -5.23 -17.41 -0.19
C TYR A 635 -6.04 -17.61 1.10
N LYS A 636 -5.71 -16.89 2.17
CA LYS A 636 -6.43 -16.91 3.45
C LYS A 636 -7.65 -15.97 3.50
N ASP A 637 -8.09 -15.48 2.34
CA ASP A 637 -9.20 -14.52 2.14
C ASP A 637 -9.06 -13.25 3.01
N VAL A 638 -7.83 -12.74 3.13
CA VAL A 638 -7.52 -11.49 3.83
C VAL A 638 -7.46 -10.37 2.81
N SER A 639 -8.41 -9.44 2.85
CA SER A 639 -8.45 -8.29 1.93
C SER A 639 -7.56 -7.13 2.37
N ALA A 640 -7.39 -6.93 3.68
CA ALA A 640 -6.51 -5.90 4.24
C ALA A 640 -5.90 -6.33 5.58
N LEU A 641 -4.73 -5.76 5.89
CA LEU A 641 -4.02 -5.90 7.16
C LEU A 641 -4.16 -4.61 7.95
N TYR A 642 -4.89 -4.66 9.06
CA TYR A 642 -4.96 -3.55 9.99
C TYR A 642 -3.82 -3.64 10.99
N PHE A 643 -3.01 -2.60 11.04
CA PHE A 643 -1.99 -2.42 12.05
C PHE A 643 -2.65 -2.01 13.37
N ASN A 644 -2.51 -2.86 14.38
CA ASN A 644 -2.97 -2.56 15.73
C ASN A 644 -1.84 -1.83 16.48
N ASP A 645 -1.86 -0.51 16.37
CA ASP A 645 -0.90 0.40 16.99
C ASP A 645 -0.81 0.20 18.51
N TYR A 646 -1.96 0.17 19.18
CA TYR A 646 -2.05 -0.01 20.62
C TYR A 646 -1.36 -1.29 21.08
N THR A 647 -1.75 -2.44 20.51
CA THR A 647 -1.17 -3.74 20.88
C THR A 647 0.31 -3.80 20.54
N THR A 648 0.72 -3.27 19.37
CA THR A 648 2.13 -3.30 18.93
C THR A 648 3.04 -2.61 19.92
N PHE A 649 2.74 -1.37 20.31
CA PHE A 649 3.61 -0.60 21.20
C PHE A 649 3.53 -1.08 22.65
N VAL A 650 2.35 -1.54 23.09
CA VAL A 650 2.15 -2.04 24.44
C VAL A 650 2.88 -3.35 24.70
N GLU A 651 2.74 -4.35 23.82
CA GLU A 651 3.30 -5.69 24.05
C GLU A 651 4.83 -5.72 23.91
N GLN A 652 5.39 -4.66 23.34
CA GLN A 652 6.81 -4.57 23.00
C GLN A 652 7.48 -3.37 23.65
N ALA A 653 6.88 -2.84 24.72
CA ALA A 653 7.39 -1.68 25.44
C ALA A 653 8.78 -1.91 26.03
N ASP A 654 9.09 -3.13 26.46
CA ASP A 654 10.38 -3.49 27.07
C ASP A 654 11.45 -3.86 26.04
N LYS A 655 11.10 -3.91 24.75
CA LYS A 655 12.05 -4.27 23.69
C LYS A 655 12.85 -3.06 23.21
N HIS A 656 14.02 -3.33 22.64
CA HIS A 656 14.74 -2.31 21.90
C HIS A 656 13.90 -1.81 20.71
N VAL A 657 13.98 -0.52 20.39
CA VAL A 657 13.15 0.11 19.35
C VAL A 657 13.28 -0.59 17.99
N GLN A 658 14.49 -1.03 17.64
CA GLN A 658 14.78 -1.76 16.40
C GLN A 658 14.21 -3.20 16.35
N GLU A 659 13.68 -3.70 17.46
CA GLU A 659 13.10 -5.05 17.58
C GLU A 659 11.56 -5.04 17.60
N ILE A 660 10.94 -3.86 17.49
CA ILE A 660 9.48 -3.74 17.45
C ILE A 660 8.94 -4.38 16.18
N GLU A 661 8.12 -5.42 16.34
CA GLU A 661 7.46 -6.12 15.23
C GLU A 661 5.99 -5.68 15.11
N PRO A 662 5.50 -5.26 13.93
CA PRO A 662 4.12 -4.85 13.78
C PRO A 662 3.14 -6.00 14.04
N VAL A 663 2.13 -5.75 14.90
CA VAL A 663 1.01 -6.67 15.12
C VAL A 663 -0.10 -6.34 14.14
N PHE A 664 -0.30 -7.23 13.17
CA PHE A 664 -1.37 -7.11 12.18
C PHE A 664 -2.57 -7.98 12.54
N SER A 665 -3.75 -7.44 12.29
CA SER A 665 -5.02 -8.15 12.37
C SER A 665 -5.73 -8.14 11.02
N LYS A 666 -6.57 -9.15 10.78
CA LYS A 666 -7.37 -9.21 9.54
C LYS A 666 -8.39 -8.08 9.56
N ALA A 667 -8.47 -7.34 8.47
CA ALA A 667 -9.48 -6.31 8.27
C ALA A 667 -10.13 -6.46 6.89
N LYS A 668 -11.40 -6.03 6.82
CA LYS A 668 -12.15 -6.09 5.55
C LYS A 668 -11.84 -4.90 4.65
N VAL A 669 -11.57 -3.72 5.23
CA VAL A 669 -11.57 -2.44 4.50
C VAL A 669 -10.44 -1.50 4.94
N ASN A 670 -10.25 -1.31 6.25
CA ASN A 670 -9.24 -0.41 6.83
C ASN A 670 -7.86 -1.10 6.98
N GLY A 671 -6.79 -0.32 6.94
CA GLY A 671 -5.40 -0.80 6.98
C GLY A 671 -4.74 -0.89 5.61
N VAL A 672 -3.72 -1.73 5.46
CA VAL A 672 -2.99 -1.92 4.21
C VAL A 672 -3.70 -2.99 3.37
N PRO A 673 -4.31 -2.68 2.22
CA PRO A 673 -4.95 -3.67 1.37
C PRO A 673 -3.91 -4.60 0.75
N ILE A 674 -4.27 -5.88 0.61
CA ILE A 674 -3.44 -6.88 -0.06
C ILE A 674 -3.55 -6.68 -1.58
N PRO A 675 -2.42 -6.60 -2.33
CA PRO A 675 -2.47 -6.45 -3.77
C PRO A 675 -3.05 -7.69 -4.45
N ASN A 676 -3.88 -7.47 -5.47
CA ASN A 676 -4.38 -8.56 -6.31
C ASN A 676 -3.27 -9.18 -7.16
N TYR A 677 -2.28 -8.38 -7.56
CA TYR A 677 -1.13 -8.76 -8.39
C TYR A 677 0.15 -8.44 -7.64
N SER A 678 0.77 -9.45 -7.05
CA SER A 678 2.05 -9.29 -6.32
C SER A 678 3.19 -8.79 -7.21
N GLU A 679 3.07 -8.99 -8.51
CA GLU A 679 4.00 -8.56 -9.55
C GLU A 679 4.17 -7.04 -9.53
N THR A 680 3.21 -6.26 -9.04
CA THR A 680 3.38 -4.81 -8.88
C THR A 680 4.41 -4.40 -7.81
N LEU A 681 4.91 -5.35 -7.01
CA LEU A 681 5.89 -5.13 -5.95
C LEU A 681 7.26 -5.59 -6.44
N THR A 682 8.19 -4.65 -6.69
CA THR A 682 9.52 -4.94 -7.29
C THR A 682 10.63 -4.11 -6.66
N ASN A 683 11.12 -3.12 -7.40
CA ASN A 683 12.31 -2.34 -7.15
C ASN A 683 12.16 -1.52 -5.87
N TYR A 684 10.95 -1.00 -5.66
CA TYR A 684 10.48 -0.44 -4.39
C TYR A 684 9.00 -0.81 -4.20
N PHE A 685 8.52 -0.77 -2.96
CA PHE A 685 7.15 -1.21 -2.66
C PHE A 685 6.22 -0.02 -2.46
N ILE A 686 5.06 -0.05 -3.13
CA ILE A 686 4.03 0.98 -3.04
C ILE A 686 2.78 0.35 -2.44
N LEU A 687 2.45 0.71 -1.21
CA LEU A 687 1.33 0.16 -0.47
C LEU A 687 0.34 1.27 -0.08
N PRO A 688 -0.95 1.18 -0.45
CA PRO A 688 -1.94 2.11 0.08
C PRO A 688 -2.17 1.85 1.56
N ILE A 689 -2.60 2.89 2.29
CA ILE A 689 -3.20 2.79 3.61
C ILE A 689 -4.65 3.26 3.45
N HIS A 690 -5.58 2.35 3.69
CA HIS A 690 -7.00 2.65 3.80
C HIS A 690 -7.32 3.13 5.22
N LEU A 691 -7.64 4.42 5.34
CA LEU A 691 -8.02 5.09 6.56
C LEU A 691 -9.54 5.32 6.59
N VAL A 692 -10.11 5.41 7.78
CA VAL A 692 -11.55 5.61 7.97
C VAL A 692 -11.93 7.00 7.44
N LYS A 693 -12.95 7.07 6.58
CA LYS A 693 -13.33 8.31 5.89
C LYS A 693 -13.72 9.44 6.84
N ASN A 694 -14.51 9.12 7.86
CA ASN A 694 -15.16 10.09 8.74
C ASN A 694 -14.24 10.64 9.84
N GLU A 695 -13.00 10.15 9.95
CA GLU A 695 -12.03 10.67 10.90
C GLU A 695 -11.47 12.04 10.45
N SER A 696 -11.03 12.84 11.42
CA SER A 696 -10.35 14.11 11.14
C SER A 696 -9.02 13.89 10.41
N GLU A 697 -8.60 14.84 9.57
CA GLU A 697 -7.30 14.76 8.87
C GLU A 697 -6.11 14.64 9.82
N THR A 698 -6.22 15.20 11.03
CA THR A 698 -5.21 15.06 12.07
C THR A 698 -5.04 13.60 12.52
N VAL A 699 -6.15 12.88 12.75
CA VAL A 699 -6.12 11.46 13.16
C VAL A 699 -5.55 10.61 12.03
N LYS A 700 -6.04 10.82 10.81
CA LYS A 700 -5.50 10.15 9.61
C LYS A 700 -4.00 10.36 9.45
N TRP A 701 -3.52 11.58 9.76
CA TRP A 701 -2.10 11.90 9.70
C TRP A 701 -1.28 11.16 10.77
N ILE A 702 -1.73 11.14 12.02
CA ILE A 702 -1.07 10.38 13.10
C ILE A 702 -1.00 8.90 12.74
N SER A 703 -2.12 8.30 12.30
CA SER A 703 -2.12 6.89 11.89
C SER A 703 -1.10 6.64 10.77
N SER A 704 -1.03 7.53 9.78
CA SER A 704 -0.06 7.40 8.67
C SER A 704 1.39 7.52 9.13
N LEU A 705 1.68 8.41 10.09
CA LEU A 705 3.00 8.53 10.72
C LEU A 705 3.37 7.24 11.44
N ILE A 706 2.45 6.67 12.23
CA ILE A 706 2.66 5.41 12.94
C ILE A 706 2.97 4.27 11.95
N TYR A 707 2.20 4.14 10.86
CA TYR A 707 2.52 3.17 9.80
C TYR A 707 3.94 3.39 9.25
N ALA A 708 4.33 4.64 8.96
CA ALA A 708 5.65 4.95 8.44
C ALA A 708 6.78 4.58 9.41
N LEU A 709 6.65 4.95 10.69
CA LEU A 709 7.62 4.64 11.75
C LEU A 709 7.82 3.13 11.90
N THR A 710 6.73 2.37 11.99
CA THR A 710 6.82 0.92 12.18
C THR A 710 7.36 0.22 10.95
N PHE A 711 6.97 0.65 9.74
CA PHE A 711 7.46 0.05 8.49
C PHE A 711 8.94 0.38 8.25
N ASN A 712 9.38 1.58 8.62
CA ASN A 712 10.78 1.98 8.55
C ASN A 712 11.67 1.02 9.34
N ILE A 713 11.32 0.76 10.61
CA ILE A 713 12.08 -0.17 11.47
C ILE A 713 11.94 -1.61 11.01
N TYR A 714 10.72 -2.06 10.72
CA TYR A 714 10.47 -3.46 10.44
C TYR A 714 11.20 -3.93 9.17
N PHE A 715 11.17 -3.11 8.12
CA PHE A 715 11.82 -3.38 6.83
C PHE A 715 13.23 -2.77 6.71
N ASP A 716 13.72 -2.06 7.72
CA ASP A 716 14.97 -1.29 7.69
C ASP A 716 15.13 -0.50 6.37
N SER A 717 14.13 0.31 6.05
CA SER A 717 13.92 0.92 4.73
C SER A 717 13.50 2.38 4.85
N GLN A 718 13.87 3.22 3.89
CA GLN A 718 13.43 4.62 3.86
C GLN A 718 11.97 4.70 3.41
N ILE A 719 11.17 5.59 4.03
CA ILE A 719 9.71 5.65 3.80
C ILE A 719 9.28 7.03 3.32
N VAL A 720 8.45 7.06 2.26
CA VAL A 720 7.71 8.26 1.85
C VAL A 720 6.22 8.01 2.00
N VAL A 721 5.54 8.93 2.68
CA VAL A 721 4.09 8.97 2.77
C VAL A 721 3.54 10.10 1.91
N SER A 722 2.71 9.74 0.92
CA SER A 722 2.09 10.70 -0.01
C SER A 722 0.61 10.45 -0.20
N GLN A 723 -0.11 11.45 -0.72
CA GLN A 723 -1.50 11.29 -1.17
C GLN A 723 -1.57 10.69 -2.59
N PHE A 724 -0.46 10.71 -3.31
CA PHE A 724 -0.31 10.15 -4.65
C PHE A 724 0.43 8.81 -4.58
N PRO A 725 0.13 7.88 -5.49
CA PRO A 725 0.82 6.60 -5.54
C PRO A 725 2.27 6.68 -6.02
N VAL A 726 2.62 7.75 -6.72
CA VAL A 726 3.99 8.04 -7.13
C VAL A 726 4.65 8.84 -6.02
N ALA A 727 5.84 8.42 -5.59
CA ALA A 727 6.61 9.15 -4.60
C ALA A 727 7.03 10.51 -5.14
N ILE A 728 6.83 11.56 -4.35
CA ILE A 728 7.11 12.96 -4.75
C ILE A 728 8.62 13.26 -4.70
N LEU A 729 9.37 12.52 -3.88
CA LEU A 729 10.80 12.70 -3.67
C LEU A 729 11.59 11.50 -4.13
N ASP A 730 12.82 11.76 -4.55
CA ASP A 730 13.82 10.73 -4.79
C ASP A 730 14.50 10.30 -3.50
N LYS A 731 15.11 9.11 -3.54
CA LYS A 731 15.76 8.48 -2.39
C LYS A 731 16.84 9.37 -1.77
N GLU A 732 17.57 10.11 -2.60
CA GLU A 732 18.67 10.99 -2.18
C GLU A 732 18.18 12.23 -1.41
N ASP A 733 16.91 12.62 -1.59
CA ASP A 733 16.29 13.75 -0.89
C ASP A 733 15.64 13.37 0.45
N ILE A 734 15.73 12.09 0.83
CA ILE A 734 15.12 11.51 2.03
C ILE A 734 16.22 11.06 2.97
N GLU A 735 16.14 11.48 4.23
CA GLU A 735 17.04 10.97 5.25
C GLU A 735 16.58 9.59 5.74
N GLU A 736 15.43 9.52 6.43
CA GLU A 736 14.86 8.25 6.90
C GLU A 736 13.36 8.13 6.57
N ILE A 737 12.56 9.11 6.99
CA ILE A 737 11.12 9.19 6.69
C ILE A 737 10.77 10.58 6.17
N TYR A 738 9.92 10.63 5.15
CA TYR A 738 9.24 11.84 4.71
C TYR A 738 7.72 11.66 4.76
N ILE A 739 7.02 12.54 5.47
CA ILE A 739 5.57 12.63 5.44
C ILE A 739 5.15 14.09 5.21
N GLY A 740 4.41 14.31 4.12
CA GLY A 740 3.91 15.64 3.76
C GLY A 740 2.90 16.19 4.77
N ASP A 741 2.72 17.52 4.73
CA ASP A 741 1.60 18.23 5.38
C ASP A 741 1.42 17.98 6.89
N VAL A 742 2.51 18.12 7.66
CA VAL A 742 2.45 18.12 9.14
C VAL A 742 1.35 19.10 9.60
N PRO A 743 0.30 18.61 10.31
CA PRO A 743 -0.77 19.47 10.78
C PRO A 743 -0.23 20.62 11.62
N VAL A 744 -0.80 21.82 11.46
CA VAL A 744 -0.39 23.02 12.22
C VAL A 744 -0.27 22.76 13.73
N PRO A 745 -1.18 22.01 14.39
CA PRO A 745 -1.06 21.72 15.81
C PRO A 745 0.18 20.90 16.22
N PHE A 746 0.87 20.25 15.29
CA PHE A 746 2.01 19.38 15.59
C PHE A 746 3.35 19.91 15.10
N LYS A 747 3.39 21.12 14.52
CA LYS A 747 4.63 21.71 14.01
C LYS A 747 5.68 21.96 15.10
N ASN A 748 5.28 22.03 16.37
CA ASN A 748 6.19 22.21 17.50
C ASN A 748 6.90 20.90 17.91
N ILE A 749 6.38 19.74 17.50
CA ILE A 749 6.90 18.43 17.94
C ILE A 749 7.36 17.54 16.80
N PHE A 750 6.92 17.81 15.58
CA PHE A 750 7.21 16.98 14.41
C PHE A 750 7.69 17.84 13.24
N GLU A 751 8.76 17.36 12.60
CA GLU A 751 9.28 17.92 11.36
C GLU A 751 8.58 17.33 10.13
N LYS A 752 9.02 17.65 8.91
CA LYS A 752 8.54 16.97 7.68
C LYS A 752 9.46 15.85 7.23
N ARG A 753 10.71 15.88 7.69
CA ARG A 753 11.78 14.95 7.39
C ARG A 753 12.30 14.46 8.73
N TRP A 754 12.48 13.16 8.84
CA TRP A 754 13.03 12.55 10.05
C TRP A 754 14.35 11.90 9.71
N SER A 755 15.33 12.15 10.57
CA SER A 755 16.53 11.38 10.75
C SER A 755 16.23 10.08 11.52
N LYS A 756 17.18 9.13 11.51
CA LYS A 756 17.03 7.88 12.26
C LYS A 756 16.88 8.08 13.77
N GLU A 757 17.59 9.07 14.32
CA GLU A 757 17.48 9.43 15.73
C GLU A 757 16.08 9.95 16.08
N GLU A 758 15.49 10.80 15.22
CA GLU A 758 14.15 11.31 15.42
C GLU A 758 13.08 10.22 15.26
N VAL A 759 13.30 9.23 14.37
CA VAL A 759 12.43 8.05 14.28
C VAL A 759 12.43 7.27 15.60
N GLU A 760 13.62 6.97 16.14
CA GLU A 760 13.74 6.22 17.39
C GLU A 760 13.15 6.98 18.57
N LYS A 761 13.42 8.29 18.65
CA LYS A 761 12.79 9.19 19.60
C LYS A 761 11.26 9.12 19.42
N THR A 762 10.73 9.38 18.23
CA THR A 762 9.27 9.43 18.03
C THR A 762 8.58 8.10 18.41
N ILE A 763 9.23 6.97 18.15
CA ILE A 763 8.72 5.65 18.55
C ILE A 763 8.69 5.50 20.07
N LYS A 764 9.75 5.88 20.79
CA LYS A 764 9.75 5.89 22.26
C LYS A 764 8.64 6.77 22.84
N LEU A 765 8.37 7.93 22.22
CA LEU A 765 7.25 8.79 22.61
C LEU A 765 5.91 8.06 22.48
N PHE A 766 5.64 7.44 21.33
CA PHE A 766 4.40 6.67 21.15
C PHE A 766 4.31 5.48 22.10
N THR A 767 5.40 4.73 22.29
CA THR A 767 5.45 3.62 23.26
C THR A 767 5.06 4.10 24.65
N ASN A 768 5.67 5.17 25.16
CA ASN A 768 5.36 5.72 26.47
C ASN A 768 3.90 6.19 26.58
N LEU A 769 3.36 6.84 25.53
CA LEU A 769 1.96 7.27 25.49
C LEU A 769 0.98 6.08 25.52
N PHE A 770 1.24 5.04 24.74
CA PHE A 770 0.37 3.86 24.67
C PHE A 770 0.44 3.01 25.94
N VAL A 771 1.63 2.82 26.52
CA VAL A 771 1.81 2.13 27.81
C VAL A 771 1.10 2.90 28.92
N MET A 772 1.26 4.21 28.98
CA MET A 772 0.54 5.04 29.95
C MET A 772 -0.98 4.94 29.76
N ALA A 773 -1.48 4.99 28.52
CA ALA A 773 -2.90 4.80 28.24
C ALA A 773 -3.41 3.44 28.71
N LYS A 774 -2.64 2.36 28.53
CA LYS A 774 -2.97 1.03 29.06
C LYS A 774 -3.03 0.99 30.58
N THR A 775 -2.02 1.53 31.25
CA THR A 775 -1.97 1.59 32.72
C THR A 775 -3.17 2.33 33.31
N LEU A 776 -3.69 3.30 32.55
CA LEU A 776 -4.89 4.06 32.91
C LEU A 776 -6.19 3.43 32.43
N GLY A 777 -6.17 2.36 31.62
CA GLY A 777 -7.37 1.75 31.02
C GLY A 777 -8.08 2.67 30.04
N GLU A 778 -7.32 3.34 29.17
CA GLU A 778 -7.78 4.29 28.15
C GLU A 778 -7.48 3.77 26.72
N THR A 779 -8.10 4.42 25.73
CA THR A 779 -8.06 4.04 24.30
C THR A 779 -7.16 4.97 23.47
N ASN A 780 -7.03 4.71 22.16
CA ASN A 780 -6.24 5.53 21.23
C ASN A 780 -6.69 6.99 21.16
N GLU A 781 -7.98 7.28 21.41
CA GLU A 781 -8.48 8.66 21.45
C GLU A 781 -7.81 9.49 22.55
N PHE A 782 -7.52 8.84 23.69
CA PHE A 782 -6.80 9.46 24.79
C PHE A 782 -5.36 9.81 24.39
N VAL A 783 -4.67 8.90 23.70
CA VAL A 783 -3.32 9.14 23.17
C VAL A 783 -3.32 10.32 22.20
N HIS A 784 -4.25 10.37 21.25
CA HIS A 784 -4.38 11.50 20.32
C HIS A 784 -4.68 12.83 21.03
N GLY A 785 -5.50 12.80 22.08
CA GLY A 785 -5.81 13.96 22.91
C GLY A 785 -4.58 14.48 23.66
N LEU A 786 -3.81 13.59 24.28
CA LEU A 786 -2.57 13.93 24.97
C LEU A 786 -1.48 14.43 24.04
N LEU A 787 -1.33 13.83 22.85
CA LEU A 787 -0.37 14.28 21.85
C LEU A 787 -0.67 15.72 21.40
N LYS A 788 -1.96 16.05 21.20
CA LYS A 788 -2.39 17.45 20.91
C LYS A 788 -2.10 18.40 22.07
N ALA A 789 -2.20 17.92 23.30
CA ALA A 789 -1.90 18.72 24.48
C ALA A 789 -0.39 18.96 24.62
N LEU A 790 0.41 17.92 24.41
CA LEU A 790 1.88 17.97 24.40
C LEU A 790 2.41 18.95 23.36
N ALA A 791 1.82 18.95 22.17
CA ALA A 791 2.22 19.85 21.11
C ALA A 791 1.93 21.34 21.36
N LYS A 792 1.17 21.64 22.42
CA LYS A 792 0.94 23.01 22.91
C LYS A 792 1.80 23.36 24.13
N GLY A 793 2.75 22.51 24.52
CA GLY A 793 3.62 22.73 25.68
C GLY A 793 3.38 21.78 26.85
N ARG A 794 4.39 21.69 27.73
CA ARG A 794 4.40 20.76 28.89
C ARG A 794 3.26 21.04 29.87
N LEU A 795 2.87 22.30 30.06
CA LEU A 795 1.77 22.67 30.95
C LEU A 795 0.42 22.10 30.50
N ASN A 796 0.14 22.21 29.20
CA ASN A 796 -1.10 21.71 28.59
C ASN A 796 -1.21 20.19 28.66
N PHE A 797 -0.09 19.48 28.50
CA PHE A 797 -0.02 18.03 28.67
C PHE A 797 -0.39 17.61 30.10
N ILE A 798 0.28 18.18 31.11
CA ILE A 798 0.06 17.82 32.51
C ILE A 798 -1.38 18.16 32.91
N TYR A 799 -1.91 19.32 32.49
CA TYR A 799 -3.30 19.70 32.72
C TYR A 799 -4.28 18.64 32.17
N SER A 800 -4.12 18.28 30.90
CA SER A 800 -5.03 17.35 30.20
C SER A 800 -5.01 15.96 30.85
N LEU A 801 -3.81 15.48 31.20
CA LEU A 801 -3.62 14.22 31.90
C LEU A 801 -4.22 14.25 33.31
N TYR A 802 -3.90 15.27 34.10
CA TYR A 802 -4.35 15.39 35.49
C TYR A 802 -5.87 15.52 35.59
N LYS A 803 -6.49 16.28 34.68
CA LYS A 803 -7.95 16.37 34.58
C LYS A 803 -8.59 14.99 34.41
N LYS A 804 -8.06 14.18 33.49
CA LYS A 804 -8.55 12.82 33.25
C LYS A 804 -8.37 11.91 34.48
N LEU A 805 -7.23 12.00 35.16
CA LEU A 805 -6.98 11.24 36.40
C LEU A 805 -7.99 11.59 37.49
N LYS A 806 -8.30 12.88 37.65
CA LYS A 806 -9.28 13.36 38.62
C LYS A 806 -10.70 12.89 38.32
N ASP A 807 -11.09 12.90 37.05
CA ASP A 807 -12.43 12.48 36.63
C ASP A 807 -12.63 10.96 36.84
N LYS A 808 -11.54 10.18 36.79
CA LYS A 808 -11.58 8.71 36.87
C LYS A 808 -11.32 8.14 38.26
N TYR A 809 -10.46 8.79 39.06
CA TYR A 809 -10.00 8.27 40.35
C TYR A 809 -10.31 9.24 41.49
N GLU A 810 -10.94 8.75 42.55
CA GLU A 810 -11.22 9.54 43.76
C GLU A 810 -9.93 10.00 44.46
N ASN A 811 -8.89 9.15 44.45
CA ASN A 811 -7.54 9.51 44.87
C ASN A 811 -6.52 9.19 43.76
N PRO A 812 -6.05 10.19 43.00
CA PRO A 812 -5.15 9.94 41.86
C PRO A 812 -3.69 9.69 42.28
N SER A 813 -3.30 9.84 43.55
CA SER A 813 -1.90 9.80 43.99
C SER A 813 -1.17 8.50 43.66
N PHE A 814 -1.80 7.34 43.85
CA PHE A 814 -1.18 6.04 43.52
C PHE A 814 -0.94 5.91 42.01
N LYS A 815 -1.93 6.30 41.20
CA LYS A 815 -1.82 6.25 39.74
C LYS A 815 -0.80 7.24 39.20
N ILE A 816 -0.70 8.44 39.77
CA ILE A 816 0.35 9.42 39.43
C ILE A 816 1.75 8.83 39.64
N GLN A 817 1.97 8.14 40.76
CA GLN A 817 3.25 7.49 41.02
C GLN A 817 3.56 6.40 40.01
N GLU A 818 2.57 5.56 39.70
CA GLU A 818 2.70 4.44 38.73
C GLU A 818 3.12 4.92 37.34
N ILE A 819 2.62 6.07 36.88
CA ILE A 819 2.90 6.60 35.53
C ILE A 819 4.04 7.64 35.48
N SER A 820 4.64 7.99 36.62
CA SER A 820 5.51 9.16 36.73
C SER A 820 6.78 9.09 35.87
N THR A 821 7.36 7.90 35.69
CA THR A 821 8.55 7.68 34.85
C THR A 821 8.26 7.98 33.39
N TRP A 822 7.15 7.45 32.84
CA TRP A 822 6.75 7.70 31.46
C TRP A 822 6.44 9.17 31.21
N ILE A 823 5.89 9.89 32.20
CA ILE A 823 5.60 11.32 32.05
C ILE A 823 6.87 12.14 31.88
N GLU A 824 7.89 11.91 32.72
CA GLU A 824 9.15 12.64 32.60
C GLU A 824 9.83 12.35 31.24
N ASP A 825 9.80 11.09 30.78
CA ASP A 825 10.30 10.72 29.46
C ASP A 825 9.51 11.40 28.33
N ILE A 826 8.17 11.44 28.40
CA ILE A 826 7.33 12.12 27.41
C ILE A 826 7.60 13.63 27.39
N LEU A 827 7.71 14.27 28.56
CA LEU A 827 7.94 15.71 28.66
C LEU A 827 9.31 16.11 28.12
N SER A 828 10.30 15.21 28.15
CA SER A 828 11.63 15.46 27.56
C SER A 828 11.62 15.73 26.04
N TYR A 829 10.53 15.40 25.34
CA TYR A 829 10.38 15.63 23.89
C TYR A 829 10.09 17.09 23.51
N VAL A 830 9.67 17.91 24.47
CA VAL A 830 9.22 19.27 24.22
C VAL A 830 9.92 20.20 25.19
N GLU A 831 10.61 21.24 24.72
CA GLU A 831 11.24 22.24 25.60
C GLU A 831 10.26 23.34 26.04
N GLU A 832 9.18 23.54 25.28
CA GLU A 832 8.14 24.54 25.57
C GLU A 832 7.53 24.31 26.96
N ASP A 833 7.49 25.38 27.76
CA ASP A 833 7.10 25.41 29.18
C ASP A 833 8.04 24.69 30.18
N GLU A 834 9.22 24.22 29.79
CA GLU A 834 10.14 23.53 30.70
C GLU A 834 10.46 24.33 31.97
N LYS A 835 10.81 25.60 31.80
CA LYS A 835 11.23 26.47 32.92
C LYS A 835 10.08 26.69 33.91
N ILE A 836 8.89 27.01 33.42
CA ILE A 836 7.71 27.24 34.28
C ILE A 836 7.26 25.95 34.98
N VAL A 837 7.29 24.81 34.28
CA VAL A 837 6.98 23.50 34.89
C VAL A 837 7.99 23.16 35.99
N SER A 838 9.29 23.40 35.76
CA SER A 838 10.33 23.21 36.79
C SER A 838 10.08 24.07 38.03
N LYS A 839 9.71 25.35 37.85
CA LYS A 839 9.39 26.24 38.99
C LYS A 839 8.12 25.83 39.71
N ILE A 840 7.09 25.35 39.01
CA ILE A 840 5.89 24.81 39.66
C ILE A 840 6.22 23.53 40.45
N LYS A 841 7.13 22.67 39.95
CA LYS A 841 7.61 21.48 40.65
C LYS A 841 8.35 21.84 41.94
N GLU A 842 9.23 22.85 41.90
CA GLU A 842 9.89 23.42 43.09
C GLU A 842 8.87 23.98 44.11
N LEU A 843 7.90 24.76 43.65
CA LEU A 843 6.83 25.31 44.51
C LEU A 843 5.98 24.21 45.15
N ALA A 844 5.67 23.15 44.40
CA ALA A 844 4.91 22.00 44.90
C ALA A 844 5.68 21.24 45.98
N LEU A 845 7.00 21.06 45.81
CA LEU A 845 7.87 20.46 46.82
C LEU A 845 7.91 21.31 48.10
N LEU A 846 8.11 22.62 47.96
CA LEU A 846 8.11 23.58 49.08
C LEU A 846 6.78 23.53 49.85
N GLY A 847 5.67 23.53 49.11
CA GLY A 847 4.33 23.44 49.70
C GLY A 847 4.07 22.10 50.39
N PHE A 848 4.61 20.99 49.86
CA PHE A 848 4.48 19.67 50.47
C PHE A 848 5.29 19.55 51.76
N GLN A 849 6.58 19.90 51.73
CA GLN A 849 7.48 19.82 52.89
C GLN A 849 6.98 20.64 54.09
N ASN A 850 6.39 21.80 53.83
CA ASN A 850 5.89 22.72 54.86
C ASN A 850 4.38 22.57 55.17
N ASN A 851 3.72 21.56 54.59
CA ASN A 851 2.27 21.35 54.73
C ASN A 851 1.44 22.60 54.37
N ILE A 852 1.82 23.34 53.33
CA ILE A 852 1.10 24.52 52.83
C ILE A 852 -0.09 24.03 52.00
N ARG A 853 -1.15 23.61 52.70
CA ARG A 853 -2.40 23.08 52.14
C ARG A 853 -3.55 23.28 53.14
N GLY A 854 -4.79 23.17 52.68
CA GLY A 854 -5.97 23.14 53.55
C GLY A 854 -6.12 21.83 54.34
N SER A 855 -7.12 21.79 55.24
CA SER A 855 -7.36 20.63 56.11
C SER A 855 -7.78 19.36 55.34
N ILE A 856 -7.37 18.21 55.86
CA ILE A 856 -7.84 16.89 55.37
C ILE A 856 -9.21 16.63 55.98
N THR A 857 -10.23 16.45 55.15
CA THR A 857 -11.58 16.06 55.57
C THR A 857 -11.98 14.79 54.84
N GLY A 858 -12.26 13.71 55.59
CA GLY A 858 -12.72 12.43 55.02
C GLY A 858 -11.64 11.46 54.55
N GLY A 859 -10.42 11.51 55.11
CA GLY A 859 -9.38 10.48 54.90
C GLY A 859 -8.43 10.69 53.72
N PHE A 860 -8.73 11.59 52.78
CA PHE A 860 -7.82 11.98 51.69
C PHE A 860 -7.88 13.48 51.41
N ILE A 861 -6.80 14.05 50.86
CA ILE A 861 -6.74 15.49 50.54
C ILE A 861 -7.38 15.79 49.18
N LYS A 862 -8.33 16.74 49.18
CA LYS A 862 -9.00 17.25 47.96
C LYS A 862 -8.16 18.34 47.28
N ASP A 863 -8.31 18.49 45.96
CA ASP A 863 -7.62 19.53 45.19
C ASP A 863 -7.90 20.94 45.69
N ASN A 864 -9.13 21.20 46.13
CA ASN A 864 -9.49 22.51 46.69
C ASN A 864 -8.65 22.84 47.92
N ALA A 865 -8.25 21.84 48.72
CA ALA A 865 -7.37 22.03 49.86
C ALA A 865 -5.91 22.23 49.43
N ILE A 866 -5.42 21.44 48.46
CA ILE A 866 -4.05 21.60 47.91
C ILE A 866 -3.87 23.00 47.32
N ASN A 867 -4.82 23.42 46.47
CA ASN A 867 -4.70 24.66 45.72
C ASN A 867 -5.17 25.90 46.49
N LYS A 868 -5.71 25.78 47.72
CA LYS A 868 -6.30 26.93 48.42
C LYS A 868 -5.32 28.09 48.60
N PRO A 869 -4.06 27.88 49.07
CA PRO A 869 -3.08 28.95 49.21
C PRO A 869 -2.74 29.60 47.87
N LEU A 870 -2.49 28.80 46.84
CA LEU A 870 -2.21 29.27 45.49
C LEU A 870 -3.36 30.09 44.90
N ASN A 871 -4.60 29.64 45.07
CA ASN A 871 -5.80 30.33 44.60
C ASN A 871 -5.99 31.69 45.27
N ILE A 872 -5.61 31.84 46.55
CA ILE A 872 -5.65 33.14 47.24
C ILE A 872 -4.66 34.10 46.57
N ILE A 873 -3.43 33.64 46.32
CA ILE A 873 -2.41 34.47 45.67
C ILE A 873 -2.86 34.89 44.26
N ILE A 874 -3.34 33.95 43.44
CA ILE A 874 -3.83 34.24 42.08
C ILE A 874 -5.03 35.20 42.09
N ASP A 875 -5.98 35.02 43.02
CA ASP A 875 -7.15 35.89 43.14
C ASP A 875 -6.78 37.32 43.53
N ILE A 876 -5.76 37.50 44.38
CA ILE A 876 -5.21 38.83 44.71
C ILE A 876 -4.54 39.44 43.48
N LEU A 877 -3.66 38.70 42.80
CA LEU A 877 -2.97 39.17 41.60
C LEU A 877 -3.93 39.60 40.48
N CYS A 878 -5.04 38.88 40.28
CA CYS A 878 -6.03 39.23 39.27
C CYS A 878 -6.95 40.40 39.67
N ARG A 879 -7.03 40.76 40.96
CA ARG A 879 -7.91 41.83 41.47
C ARG A 879 -7.18 43.15 41.73
N CYS A 880 -5.89 43.09 42.05
CA CYS A 880 -5.10 44.28 42.31
C CYS A 880 -4.84 45.07 41.02
N ASP A 881 -5.16 46.36 41.05
CA ASP A 881 -4.84 47.29 39.96
C ASP A 881 -3.38 47.74 40.09
N GLU A 882 -2.61 47.58 39.01
CA GLU A 882 -1.19 47.96 38.92
C GLU A 882 -0.97 49.47 39.08
N HIS A 883 -2.02 50.30 38.91
CA HIS A 883 -1.96 51.73 39.15
C HIS A 883 -2.18 52.14 40.61
N ILE A 884 -2.65 51.21 41.46
CA ILE A 884 -3.04 51.48 42.85
C ILE A 884 -2.09 50.79 43.84
N TYR A 885 -1.58 49.61 43.51
CA TYR A 885 -0.74 48.80 44.39
C TYR A 885 0.66 48.61 43.82
N THR A 886 1.69 48.81 44.65
CA THR A 886 3.07 48.46 44.26
C THR A 886 3.29 46.94 44.31
N SER A 887 4.35 46.46 43.65
CA SER A 887 4.71 45.03 43.73
C SER A 887 4.95 44.55 45.16
N GLU A 888 5.41 45.43 46.05
CA GLU A 888 5.63 45.11 47.46
C GLU A 888 4.29 45.05 48.22
N ASP A 889 3.34 45.93 47.90
CA ASP A 889 1.99 45.91 48.48
C ASP A 889 1.25 44.61 48.14
N ILE A 890 1.35 44.16 46.89
CA ILE A 890 0.73 42.91 46.41
C ILE A 890 1.33 41.69 47.13
N LYS A 891 2.67 41.66 47.32
CA LYS A 891 3.34 40.59 48.09
C LYS A 891 2.89 40.59 49.54
N ALA A 892 2.89 41.75 50.20
CA ALA A 892 2.48 41.87 51.60
C ALA A 892 1.01 41.45 51.80
N LEU A 893 0.13 41.86 50.88
CA LEU A 893 -1.28 41.47 50.89
C LEU A 893 -1.45 39.95 50.70
N SER A 894 -0.72 39.36 49.74
CA SER A 894 -0.73 37.92 49.47
C SER A 894 -0.25 37.11 50.68
N LYS A 895 0.86 37.52 51.31
CA LYS A 895 1.38 36.91 52.55
C LYS A 895 0.34 36.96 53.67
N ARG A 896 -0.25 38.13 53.92
CA ARG A 896 -1.24 38.33 54.99
C ARG A 896 -2.50 37.50 54.79
N GLU A 897 -3.03 37.43 53.58
CA GLU A 897 -4.26 36.67 53.31
C GLU A 897 -4.06 35.16 53.37
N VAL A 898 -2.90 34.66 52.91
CA VAL A 898 -2.54 33.24 53.09
C VAL A 898 -2.31 32.94 54.58
N GLN A 899 -1.63 33.80 55.33
CA GLN A 899 -1.45 33.68 56.78
C GLN A 899 -2.80 33.63 57.53
N ARG A 900 -3.71 34.58 57.25
CA ARG A 900 -5.10 34.60 57.79
C ARG A 900 -5.89 33.34 57.47
N TYR A 901 -5.61 32.69 56.34
CA TYR A 901 -6.20 31.40 56.05
C TYR A 901 -5.69 30.33 57.02
N PHE A 902 -4.38 30.21 57.21
CA PHE A 902 -3.77 29.22 58.11
C PHE A 902 -4.05 29.46 59.59
N GLU A 903 -4.14 30.72 60.05
CA GLU A 903 -4.58 31.07 61.42
C GLU A 903 -5.93 30.46 61.78
N ARG A 904 -6.81 30.26 60.79
CA ARG A 904 -8.15 29.71 61.00
C ARG A 904 -8.21 28.19 60.91
N VAL A 905 -7.27 27.55 60.22
CA VAL A 905 -7.40 26.13 59.82
C VAL A 905 -6.28 25.21 60.29
N ASP A 906 -5.14 25.76 60.76
CA ASP A 906 -3.97 24.98 61.18
C ASP A 906 -3.71 25.18 62.68
N SER A 907 -3.91 24.12 63.46
CA SER A 907 -3.67 24.11 64.92
C SER A 907 -2.19 24.23 65.31
N TYR A 908 -1.28 24.05 64.35
CA TYR A 908 0.17 24.13 64.55
C TYR A 908 0.79 25.39 63.92
N TYR A 909 -0.03 26.43 63.71
CA TYR A 909 0.41 27.72 63.19
C TYR A 909 1.37 28.41 64.16
N GLY A 910 2.54 28.81 63.67
CA GLY A 910 3.60 29.48 64.45
C GLY A 910 4.72 29.99 63.56
N ASN A 911 5.79 30.56 64.15
CA ASN A 911 6.84 31.29 63.42
C ASN A 911 7.47 30.52 62.24
N LYS A 912 7.68 29.20 62.38
CA LYS A 912 8.20 28.36 61.29
C LYS A 912 7.24 28.26 60.10
N LYS A 913 5.93 28.20 60.38
CA LYS A 913 4.88 28.14 59.34
C LYS A 913 4.72 29.49 58.64
N ILE A 914 4.82 30.59 59.39
CA ILE A 914 4.82 31.96 58.86
C ILE A 914 5.96 32.14 57.86
N GLN A 915 7.19 31.78 58.26
CA GLN A 915 8.36 31.86 57.38
C GLN A 915 8.19 31.02 56.10
N ALA A 916 7.66 29.79 56.22
CA ALA A 916 7.40 28.94 55.07
C ALA A 916 6.30 29.49 54.14
N ILE A 917 5.27 30.15 54.68
CA ILE A 917 4.23 30.83 53.88
C ILE A 917 4.84 32.01 53.14
N GLU A 918 5.69 32.81 53.80
CA GLU A 918 6.36 33.94 53.16
C GLU A 918 7.25 33.47 52.00
N GLU A 919 8.07 32.44 52.23
CA GLU A 919 8.91 31.82 51.21
C GLU A 919 8.08 31.27 50.04
N TYR A 920 6.94 30.63 50.32
CA TYR A 920 6.04 30.11 49.29
C TYR A 920 5.39 31.21 48.44
N VAL A 921 4.93 32.29 49.08
CA VAL A 921 4.32 33.44 48.39
C VAL A 921 5.36 34.18 47.56
N ASP A 922 6.54 34.45 48.13
CA ASP A 922 7.65 35.09 47.41
C ASP A 922 8.09 34.24 46.23
N PHE A 923 8.22 32.93 46.41
CA PHE A 923 8.59 32.03 45.32
C PHE A 923 7.57 32.09 44.17
N PHE A 924 6.26 31.99 44.45
CA PHE A 924 5.27 32.06 43.38
C PHE A 924 5.29 33.42 42.66
N ILE A 925 5.32 34.52 43.40
CA ILE A 925 5.29 35.86 42.81
C ILE A 925 6.57 36.13 42.02
N ASP A 926 7.74 35.87 42.59
CA ASP A 926 9.02 36.20 41.95
C ASP A 926 9.38 35.22 40.84
N LYS A 927 9.27 33.91 41.10
CA LYS A 927 9.79 32.88 40.20
C LYS A 927 8.80 32.38 39.16
N ILE A 928 7.50 32.54 39.38
CA ILE A 928 6.49 32.08 38.43
C ILE A 928 5.78 33.28 37.79
N PHE A 929 5.22 34.19 38.60
CA PHE A 929 4.47 35.31 38.04
C PHE A 929 5.37 36.35 37.35
N ILE A 930 6.40 36.86 38.02
CA ILE A 930 7.30 37.88 37.46
C ILE A 930 8.25 37.25 36.44
N GLU A 931 9.01 36.21 36.82
CA GLU A 931 10.07 35.66 35.97
C GLU A 931 9.53 34.90 34.74
N MET A 932 8.46 34.08 34.89
CA MET A 932 7.97 33.22 33.78
C MET A 932 6.76 33.81 33.03
N LEU A 933 5.91 34.60 33.69
CA LEU A 933 4.70 35.20 33.08
C LEU A 933 4.84 36.71 32.81
N GLU A 934 6.04 37.26 32.98
CA GLU A 934 6.39 38.67 32.77
C GLU A 934 5.62 39.65 33.67
N GLY A 935 5.08 39.18 34.78
CA GLY A 935 4.24 39.99 35.68
C GLY A 935 2.89 40.41 35.08
N LYS A 936 2.47 39.83 33.95
CA LYS A 936 1.22 40.20 33.27
C LYS A 936 0.06 39.35 33.78
N THR A 937 -0.95 40.02 34.35
CA THR A 937 -2.18 39.36 34.86
C THR A 937 -2.96 38.62 33.77
N PHE A 938 -2.94 39.09 32.53
CA PHE A 938 -3.55 38.42 31.38
C PHE A 938 -2.94 37.03 31.10
N ASN A 939 -1.60 36.92 31.16
CA ASN A 939 -0.90 35.65 30.96
C ASN A 939 -1.24 34.67 32.10
N LEU A 940 -1.30 35.17 33.34
CA LEU A 940 -1.71 34.39 34.50
C LEU A 940 -3.15 33.89 34.38
N ASP A 941 -4.09 34.71 33.90
CA ASP A 941 -5.49 34.30 33.74
C ASP A 941 -5.66 33.23 32.66
N ASN A 942 -4.96 33.38 31.52
CA ASN A 942 -4.95 32.38 30.45
C ASN A 942 -4.40 31.02 30.93
N GLU A 943 -3.31 31.02 31.70
CA GLU A 943 -2.62 29.80 32.15
C GLU A 943 -3.08 29.29 33.52
N LYS A 944 -3.99 30.00 34.20
CA LYS A 944 -4.44 29.72 35.57
C LYS A 944 -4.80 28.25 35.79
N LYS A 945 -5.61 27.67 34.89
CA LYS A 945 -6.06 26.27 35.00
C LYS A 945 -4.90 25.28 34.86
N ASN A 946 -3.95 25.59 33.98
CA ASN A 946 -2.80 24.75 33.70
C ASN A 946 -1.81 24.77 34.87
N ILE A 947 -1.51 25.96 35.40
CA ILE A 947 -0.62 26.14 36.56
C ILE A 947 -1.18 25.43 37.79
N VAL A 948 -2.46 25.65 38.11
CA VAL A 948 -3.10 25.04 39.30
C VAL A 948 -3.14 23.51 39.20
N SER A 949 -3.43 22.97 38.03
CA SER A 949 -3.47 21.52 37.82
C SER A 949 -2.07 20.90 37.85
N THR A 950 -1.08 21.59 37.28
CA THR A 950 0.33 21.16 37.32
C THR A 950 0.88 21.18 38.76
N TYR A 951 0.57 22.22 39.53
CA TYR A 951 0.89 22.29 40.96
C TYR A 951 0.26 21.12 41.73
N SER A 952 -1.03 20.84 41.50
CA SER A 952 -1.73 19.72 42.13
C SER A 952 -1.10 18.37 41.80
N TYR A 953 -0.73 18.16 40.54
CA TYR A 953 -0.08 16.94 40.07
C TYR A 953 1.24 16.69 40.80
N TYR A 954 2.17 17.67 40.79
CA TYR A 954 3.47 17.50 41.44
C TYR A 954 3.36 17.43 42.97
N TYR A 955 2.44 18.17 43.58
CA TYR A 955 2.17 18.07 45.01
C TYR A 955 1.80 16.63 45.39
N ARG A 956 0.90 16.01 44.62
CA ARG A 956 0.46 14.62 44.84
C ARG A 956 1.55 13.60 44.52
N LEU A 957 2.43 13.89 43.57
CA LEU A 957 3.58 13.04 43.27
C LEU A 957 4.53 12.97 44.48
N GLU A 958 4.83 14.12 45.11
CA GLU A 958 5.67 14.16 46.31
C GLU A 958 5.00 13.48 47.53
N MET A 959 3.68 13.65 47.67
CA MET A 959 2.90 12.88 48.66
C MET A 959 3.04 11.36 48.47
N ALA A 960 2.93 10.88 47.22
CA ALA A 960 2.96 9.45 46.92
C ALA A 960 4.35 8.84 47.18
N LYS A 961 5.42 9.54 46.78
CA LYS A 961 6.82 9.13 47.06
C LYS A 961 7.08 8.94 48.57
N THR A 962 6.54 9.84 49.41
CA THR A 962 6.77 9.82 50.86
C THR A 962 6.02 8.68 51.57
N ASN A 963 4.84 8.28 51.08
CA ASN A 963 4.06 7.19 51.65
C ASN A 963 4.70 5.81 51.42
N LYS A 964 5.42 5.60 50.31
CA LYS A 964 6.16 4.35 50.02
C LYS A 964 7.33 4.12 51.00
N ASN A 965 8.05 5.18 51.35
CA ASN A 965 9.14 5.15 52.34
C ASN A 965 8.66 4.86 53.78
N ARG A 966 7.34 4.96 54.05
CA ARG A 966 6.72 4.59 55.33
C ARG A 966 6.14 3.18 55.34
N SER A 967 5.98 2.52 54.19
CA SER A 967 5.53 1.12 54.10
C SER A 967 6.67 0.12 53.95
N GLU A 968 7.88 0.57 53.58
CA GLU A 968 9.12 -0.24 53.51
C GLU A 968 9.99 -0.14 54.78
N LYS A 969 9.58 0.67 55.77
CA LYS A 969 10.07 0.68 57.16
C LYS A 969 9.00 0.13 58.07
#